data_AF-A0A0D2WYA7-F1
#
_entry.id   AF-A0A0D2WYA7-F1
#
_cell.length_a   1.000
_cell.length_b   1.000
_cell.length_c   1.000
_cell.angle_alpha   90.00
_cell.angle_beta   90.00
_cell.angle_gamma   90.00
#
_symmetry.space_group_name_H-M   'P 1'
#
loop_
_entity.id
_entity.type
_entity.pdbx_description
1 polymer ?
#
loop_
_entity_poly.entity_id
_entity_poly.type
_entity_poly.pdbx_seq_one_letter_code
_entity_poly.pdbx_strand_id
1 'polypeptide(L)'
;MCRIEQAKQRGATFRSGPELEISGYGCNDHFLESDTFLHSVQSLAELLKSPVCRDILCDVGMPILHKNVRYNCRVLFFNGKITVPFGDAVVSTLDTCVGVETCEELFTPNSPHIQMGLDGVEIITNGSGSHHELRKLHTRLDLIRSASGKLGGIYMYSNQKGCDGERVYYDGCAMIAVNGQIVAQGAQFSLDDVEVVTATIDLEDVRSYRASKMSWGAQATNTPSYHRFFLDSRLTAQSPSLFPENLPSEPLESLRIHTPSEEISLGPACWLWDYLRRSGMGGFFLPLSGGIDSSSTACIVACMCKLVVDNVAANNAQVLQDVRRICRDPQYTPTDPAELTNRLLHTCYMGTANSSNETRDRASALAQQLGSYHLSINFDAAVAAVLAVFTIATKMIPKFRTYGGSSTENLALQNIQARLRMVLAYLFAQLLLWVRGREGSLLVLGSANVDESIRGYFTKYDCSAADINPIGGISKTDLRGFIRFVIQTHGWTSLNGIFDAPPTAELEPITASYTQTDEADMGMTYDELSVYGRLRKVSRYGPYSMFTKLVIVWKDKFSPAEIAIKVKHFFRSYAINRHKMTTLTPSYHAEAYSPDDNRFDLRPFLYNASWSWQFRMIDASLATIATPKSVPARSESLDAAKPATVTAEAPNLLSAPAEEAPEPEKIPVVVPTPTTDSSDAKLAVPPPSITPPDAATAAAPATPASSASSSSSSSSSAEAAPTKL
;
A
#
# COMPACT_ATOMS: atom_id res chain seq x y z
N MET A 1 21.57 8.16 -10.90
CA MET A 1 22.95 7.90 -11.39
C MET A 1 23.50 6.54 -10.91
N CYS A 2 23.62 6.25 -9.60
CA CYS A 2 24.15 4.97 -9.08
C CYS A 2 23.64 3.69 -9.79
N ARG A 3 22.33 3.56 -10.06
CA ARG A 3 21.75 2.43 -10.84
C ARG A 3 22.37 2.23 -12.23
N ILE A 4 22.67 3.32 -12.93
CA ILE A 4 23.26 3.32 -14.28
C ILE A 4 24.74 2.94 -14.20
N GLU A 5 25.43 3.40 -13.16
CA GLU A 5 26.83 3.04 -12.88
C GLU A 5 26.98 1.55 -12.60
N GLN A 6 26.15 0.99 -11.70
CA GLN A 6 26.13 -0.44 -11.41
C GLN A 6 25.77 -1.28 -12.65
N ALA A 7 24.85 -0.82 -13.50
CA ALA A 7 24.51 -1.49 -14.75
C ALA A 7 25.73 -1.55 -15.70
N LYS A 8 26.44 -0.42 -15.90
CA LYS A 8 27.66 -0.36 -16.72
C LYS A 8 28.81 -1.20 -16.14
N GLN A 9 29.00 -1.21 -14.82
CA GLN A 9 29.99 -2.06 -14.15
C GLN A 9 29.75 -3.56 -14.41
N ARG A 10 28.51 -3.94 -14.71
CA ARG A 10 28.10 -5.30 -15.11
C ARG A 10 27.99 -5.50 -16.63
N GLY A 11 28.52 -4.57 -17.43
CA GLY A 11 28.54 -4.66 -18.89
C GLY A 11 27.21 -4.35 -19.61
N ALA A 12 26.19 -3.87 -18.91
CA ALA A 12 24.89 -3.59 -19.54
C ALA A 12 24.96 -2.38 -20.50
N THR A 13 24.49 -2.57 -21.73
CA THR A 13 24.36 -1.56 -22.79
C THR A 13 22.99 -0.89 -22.83
N PHE A 14 21.99 -1.45 -22.14
CA PHE A 14 20.66 -0.91 -21.98
C PHE A 14 20.19 -1.02 -20.52
N ARG A 15 19.57 0.03 -20.00
CA ARG A 15 18.97 0.06 -18.66
C ARG A 15 17.59 0.71 -18.71
N SER A 16 16.60 0.00 -18.18
CA SER A 16 15.27 0.54 -17.85
C SER A 16 15.12 0.78 -16.34
N GLY A 17 14.37 1.80 -15.97
CA GLY A 17 14.03 2.12 -14.58
C GLY A 17 12.53 2.13 -14.29
N PRO A 18 12.13 2.18 -13.01
CA PRO A 18 10.72 2.16 -12.63
C PRO A 18 9.90 3.31 -13.23
N GLU A 19 8.59 3.19 -13.14
CA GLU A 19 7.65 4.25 -13.49
C GLU A 19 7.90 5.51 -12.65
N LEU A 20 7.82 6.68 -13.28
CA LEU A 20 7.99 7.99 -12.65
C LEU A 20 9.21 8.11 -11.70
N GLU A 21 10.28 7.34 -11.93
CA GLU A 21 11.41 7.23 -10.98
C GLU A 21 12.18 8.53 -10.72
N ILE A 22 12.03 9.55 -11.57
CA ILE A 22 12.64 10.88 -11.37
C ILE A 22 11.88 11.69 -10.31
N SER A 23 10.55 11.64 -10.30
CA SER A 23 9.72 12.36 -9.32
C SER A 23 9.40 11.52 -8.08
N GLY A 24 9.39 10.19 -8.21
CA GLY A 24 8.59 9.29 -7.37
C GLY A 24 7.22 9.05 -8.02
N TYR A 25 6.56 7.95 -7.66
CA TYR A 25 5.22 7.62 -8.18
C TYR A 25 4.14 8.29 -7.32
N GLY A 26 4.22 8.16 -5.99
CA GLY A 26 3.26 8.71 -5.02
C GLY A 26 3.32 10.23 -4.81
N CYS A 27 3.62 11.04 -5.83
CA CYS A 27 3.55 12.50 -5.71
C CYS A 27 2.09 13.01 -5.54
N ASN A 28 1.07 12.19 -5.83
CA ASN A 28 -0.35 12.56 -5.74
C ASN A 28 -0.63 13.92 -6.43
N ASP A 29 -1.27 14.85 -5.72
CA ASP A 29 -1.66 16.17 -6.19
C ASP A 29 -0.46 17.11 -6.45
N HIS A 30 0.77 16.77 -6.04
CA HIS A 30 1.96 17.51 -6.50
C HIS A 30 2.13 17.42 -8.03
N PHE A 31 1.56 16.42 -8.72
CA PHE A 31 1.46 16.43 -10.18
C PHE A 31 0.53 17.53 -10.76
N LEU A 32 -0.14 18.33 -9.93
CA LEU A 32 -0.81 19.58 -10.33
C LEU A 32 0.13 20.79 -10.24
N GLU A 33 1.25 20.69 -9.53
CA GLU A 33 2.22 21.77 -9.32
C GLU A 33 3.22 21.81 -10.48
N SER A 34 3.53 23.01 -10.99
CA SER A 34 4.52 23.21 -12.06
C SER A 34 5.92 22.72 -11.69
N ASP A 35 6.23 22.80 -10.40
CA ASP A 35 7.58 22.61 -9.88
C ASP A 35 8.00 21.15 -9.97
N THR A 36 7.08 20.19 -9.83
CA THR A 36 7.34 18.77 -10.10
C THR A 36 7.79 18.53 -11.53
N PHE A 37 7.22 19.21 -12.53
CA PHE A 37 7.66 19.11 -13.92
C PHE A 37 9.01 19.80 -14.13
N LEU A 38 9.19 21.01 -13.58
CA LEU A 38 10.43 21.78 -13.68
C LEU A 38 11.62 21.00 -13.10
N HIS A 39 11.49 20.48 -11.87
CA HIS A 39 12.53 19.73 -11.18
C HIS A 39 12.79 18.36 -11.81
N SER A 40 11.77 17.73 -12.42
CA SER A 40 11.97 16.51 -13.21
C SER A 40 12.80 16.78 -14.48
N VAL A 41 12.54 17.89 -15.18
CA VAL A 41 13.33 18.31 -16.36
C VAL A 41 14.76 18.71 -15.96
N GLN A 42 14.95 19.39 -14.82
CA GLN A 42 16.28 19.70 -14.27
C GLN A 42 17.05 18.41 -13.95
N SER A 43 16.40 17.44 -13.31
CA SER A 43 16.99 16.14 -12.99
C SER A 43 17.37 15.35 -14.25
N LEU A 44 16.52 15.35 -15.28
CA LEU A 44 16.84 14.78 -16.60
C LEU A 44 18.05 15.49 -17.24
N ALA A 45 18.14 16.82 -17.14
CA ALA A 45 19.28 17.57 -17.68
C ALA A 45 20.62 17.16 -17.04
N GLU A 46 20.64 16.85 -15.74
CA GLU A 46 21.83 16.31 -15.07
C GLU A 46 22.16 14.88 -15.50
N LEU A 47 21.15 14.02 -15.74
CA LEU A 47 21.36 12.68 -16.31
C LEU A 47 21.97 12.76 -17.73
N LEU A 48 21.48 13.66 -18.58
CA LEU A 48 21.99 13.86 -19.95
C LEU A 48 23.45 14.36 -20.00
N LYS A 49 23.85 15.20 -19.02
CA LYS A 49 25.24 15.68 -18.88
C LYS A 49 26.18 14.62 -18.30
N SER A 50 25.68 13.73 -17.46
CA SER A 50 26.50 12.80 -16.67
C SER A 50 27.36 11.86 -17.54
N PRO A 51 28.69 11.78 -17.31
CA PRO A 51 29.56 10.80 -17.97
C PRO A 51 29.16 9.35 -17.72
N VAL A 52 28.49 9.07 -16.60
CA VAL A 52 27.98 7.73 -16.27
C VAL A 52 26.97 7.26 -17.30
N CYS A 53 26.17 8.15 -17.89
CA CYS A 53 25.14 7.82 -18.89
C CYS A 53 25.66 7.77 -20.34
N ARG A 54 26.98 7.71 -20.53
CA ARG A 54 27.61 7.52 -21.84
C ARG A 54 27.62 6.05 -22.23
N ASP A 55 27.44 5.76 -23.52
CA ASP A 55 27.54 4.42 -24.12
C ASP A 55 26.62 3.36 -23.48
N ILE A 56 25.48 3.83 -22.93
CA ILE A 56 24.38 3.03 -22.42
C ILE A 56 23.07 3.70 -22.81
N LEU A 57 22.12 2.94 -23.37
CA LEU A 57 20.76 3.42 -23.60
C LEU A 57 20.03 3.45 -22.25
N CYS A 58 19.42 4.58 -21.92
CA CYS A 58 18.70 4.78 -20.66
C CYS A 58 17.23 5.04 -20.94
N ASP A 59 16.36 4.26 -20.31
CA ASP A 59 14.91 4.45 -20.23
C ASP A 59 14.54 4.83 -18.79
N VAL A 60 13.99 6.03 -18.59
CA VAL A 60 13.64 6.62 -17.29
C VAL A 60 12.20 7.15 -17.27
N GLY A 61 11.52 7.05 -16.13
CA GLY A 61 10.15 7.56 -15.97
C GLY A 61 10.10 8.98 -15.38
N MET A 62 9.30 9.87 -15.97
CA MET A 62 9.03 11.22 -15.43
C MET A 62 7.71 11.82 -15.94
N PRO A 63 7.11 12.79 -15.22
CA PRO A 63 5.95 13.52 -15.72
C PRO A 63 6.36 14.55 -16.78
N ILE A 64 5.60 14.66 -17.87
CA ILE A 64 5.82 15.63 -18.96
C ILE A 64 4.54 16.41 -19.24
N LEU A 65 4.67 17.72 -19.43
CA LEU A 65 3.62 18.59 -19.94
C LEU A 65 3.81 18.80 -21.45
N HIS A 66 2.99 18.14 -22.27
CA HIS A 66 3.01 18.29 -23.73
C HIS A 66 1.72 18.97 -24.21
N LYS A 67 1.84 20.09 -24.94
CA LYS A 67 0.70 20.88 -25.45
C LYS A 67 -0.37 21.19 -24.38
N ASN A 68 0.08 21.56 -23.18
CA ASN A 68 -0.75 21.85 -22.00
C ASN A 68 -1.53 20.63 -21.43
N VAL A 69 -1.17 19.41 -21.81
CA VAL A 69 -1.70 18.16 -21.25
C VAL A 69 -0.58 17.44 -20.50
N ARG A 70 -0.90 16.89 -19.33
CA ARG A 70 0.04 16.17 -18.44
C ARG A 70 0.04 14.69 -18.80
N TYR A 71 1.23 14.12 -18.92
CA TYR A 71 1.43 12.70 -19.24
C TYR A 71 2.45 12.08 -18.28
N ASN A 72 2.19 10.83 -17.91
CA ASN A 72 3.20 9.93 -17.39
C ASN A 72 4.03 9.44 -18.59
N CYS A 73 5.35 9.63 -18.57
CA CYS A 73 6.19 9.40 -19.74
C CYS A 73 7.43 8.60 -19.44
N ARG A 74 7.86 7.88 -20.48
CA ARG A 74 9.13 7.18 -20.58
C ARG A 74 10.04 8.02 -21.48
N VAL A 75 11.24 8.34 -20.98
CA VAL A 75 12.21 9.17 -21.69
C VAL A 75 13.42 8.32 -22.02
N LEU A 76 13.57 8.00 -23.30
CA LEU A 76 14.73 7.26 -23.80
C LEU A 76 15.82 8.25 -24.24
N PHE A 77 17.04 8.02 -23.77
CA PHE A 77 18.20 8.82 -24.15
C PHE A 77 19.48 8.00 -24.25
N PHE A 78 20.36 8.41 -25.15
CA PHE A 78 21.65 7.80 -25.42
C PHE A 78 22.70 8.88 -25.65
N ASN A 79 23.88 8.75 -25.04
CA ASN A 79 25.00 9.67 -25.20
C ASN A 79 24.62 11.16 -25.09
N GLY A 80 23.78 11.49 -24.10
CA GLY A 80 23.33 12.85 -23.78
C GLY A 80 22.32 13.45 -24.77
N LYS A 81 21.73 12.64 -25.65
CA LYS A 81 20.64 13.03 -26.55
C LYS A 81 19.40 12.20 -26.27
N ILE A 82 18.24 12.84 -26.16
CA ILE A 82 16.94 12.17 -26.16
C ILE A 82 16.75 11.52 -27.55
N THR A 83 16.40 10.24 -27.59
CA THR A 83 16.38 9.46 -28.84
C THR A 83 15.03 9.45 -29.55
N VAL A 84 13.96 9.86 -28.87
CA VAL A 84 12.58 9.85 -29.38
C VAL A 84 11.88 11.21 -29.21
N PRO A 85 11.07 11.65 -30.18
CA PRO A 85 10.04 12.65 -29.96
C PRO A 85 8.84 12.06 -29.20
N PHE A 86 7.86 12.90 -28.91
CA PHE A 86 6.68 12.54 -28.12
C PHE A 86 5.63 11.76 -28.95
N GLY A 87 5.28 10.53 -28.53
CA GLY A 87 4.24 9.71 -29.15
C GLY A 87 4.39 8.21 -28.85
N ASP A 88 3.56 7.40 -29.52
CA ASP A 88 3.67 5.94 -29.51
C ASP A 88 4.64 5.49 -30.63
N ALA A 89 5.76 4.87 -30.24
CA ALA A 89 6.89 4.58 -31.12
C ALA A 89 7.89 3.60 -30.50
N VAL A 90 8.81 3.10 -31.33
CA VAL A 90 9.84 2.13 -30.95
C VAL A 90 11.23 2.64 -31.36
N VAL A 91 12.27 2.21 -30.64
CA VAL A 91 13.67 2.54 -30.96
C VAL A 91 14.32 1.37 -31.67
N SER A 92 14.73 1.55 -32.92
CA SER A 92 15.50 0.55 -33.67
C SER A 92 16.99 0.90 -33.61
N THR A 93 17.83 -0.10 -33.37
CA THR A 93 19.29 0.02 -33.43
C THR A 93 19.84 -0.69 -34.66
N LEU A 94 21.16 -0.78 -34.81
CA LEU A 94 21.82 -1.56 -35.87
C LEU A 94 21.63 -3.07 -35.74
N ASP A 95 21.09 -3.54 -34.61
CA ASP A 95 21.08 -4.96 -34.22
C ASP A 95 19.79 -5.45 -33.55
N THR A 96 18.90 -4.57 -33.07
CA THR A 96 17.63 -4.96 -32.43
C THR A 96 16.58 -3.84 -32.48
N CYS A 97 15.42 -4.06 -31.87
CA CYS A 97 14.39 -3.04 -31.70
C CYS A 97 13.75 -3.12 -30.30
N VAL A 98 13.67 -1.97 -29.64
CA VAL A 98 13.16 -1.78 -28.28
C VAL A 98 11.81 -1.06 -28.32
N GLY A 99 10.80 -1.66 -27.70
CA GLY A 99 9.50 -1.06 -27.40
C GLY A 99 9.34 -0.84 -25.90
N VAL A 100 8.36 -0.02 -25.54
CA VAL A 100 8.17 0.44 -24.15
C VAL A 100 6.70 0.32 -23.79
N GLU A 101 6.45 -0.27 -22.64
CA GLU A 101 5.15 -0.43 -21.99
C GLU A 101 5.24 0.19 -20.57
N THR A 102 4.15 0.67 -20.01
CA THR A 102 4.12 1.32 -18.69
C THR A 102 3.11 0.64 -17.78
N CYS A 103 3.61 0.08 -16.67
CA CYS A 103 2.84 -0.52 -15.57
C CYS A 103 1.57 -1.28 -15.97
N GLU A 104 0.39 -0.66 -15.78
CA GLU A 104 -0.93 -1.25 -16.00
C GLU A 104 -1.19 -1.68 -17.46
N GLU A 105 -0.45 -1.17 -18.43
CA GLU A 105 -0.61 -1.53 -19.86
C GLU A 105 -0.46 -3.05 -20.11
N LEU A 106 0.43 -3.73 -19.36
CA LEU A 106 0.59 -5.20 -19.34
C LEU A 106 -0.70 -5.96 -19.00
N PHE A 107 -1.59 -5.32 -18.23
CA PHE A 107 -2.81 -5.93 -17.70
C PHE A 107 -4.03 -5.64 -18.59
N THR A 108 -3.87 -4.83 -19.64
CA THR A 108 -4.97 -4.44 -20.54
C THR A 108 -5.30 -5.55 -21.56
N PRO A 109 -6.56 -5.66 -22.05
CA PRO A 109 -6.92 -6.71 -23.01
C PRO A 109 -6.21 -6.64 -24.36
N ASN A 110 -5.68 -5.47 -24.73
CA ASN A 110 -4.93 -5.21 -25.96
C ASN A 110 -3.64 -4.45 -25.63
N SER A 111 -2.79 -5.05 -24.80
CA SER A 111 -1.53 -4.46 -24.35
C SER A 111 -0.60 -4.08 -25.52
N PRO A 112 0.17 -2.98 -25.39
CA PRO A 112 1.15 -2.54 -26.38
C PRO A 112 2.11 -3.65 -26.85
N HIS A 113 2.58 -4.51 -25.93
CA HIS A 113 3.48 -5.61 -26.29
C HIS A 113 2.95 -6.51 -27.41
N ILE A 114 1.63 -6.68 -27.54
CA ILE A 114 1.00 -7.52 -28.58
C ILE A 114 1.31 -6.99 -29.98
N GLN A 115 0.99 -5.71 -30.23
CA GLN A 115 1.19 -5.09 -31.54
C GLN A 115 2.69 -4.85 -31.79
N MET A 116 3.45 -4.44 -30.77
CA MET A 116 4.91 -4.27 -30.84
C MET A 116 5.62 -5.58 -31.23
N GLY A 117 5.28 -6.69 -30.58
CA GLY A 117 5.85 -8.01 -30.90
C GLY A 117 5.52 -8.49 -32.32
N LEU A 118 4.32 -8.16 -32.82
CA LEU A 118 3.91 -8.47 -34.20
C LEU A 118 4.59 -7.58 -35.25
N ASP A 119 4.89 -6.31 -34.96
CA ASP A 119 5.73 -5.45 -35.81
C ASP A 119 7.23 -5.80 -35.72
N GLY A 120 7.60 -6.74 -34.85
CA GLY A 120 8.96 -7.30 -34.76
C GLY A 120 9.86 -6.65 -33.71
N VAL A 121 9.32 -5.90 -32.75
CA VAL A 121 10.07 -5.46 -31.56
C VAL A 121 10.59 -6.69 -30.80
N GLU A 122 11.88 -6.73 -30.46
CA GLU A 122 12.53 -7.89 -29.83
C GLU A 122 12.67 -7.73 -28.31
N ILE A 123 12.80 -6.49 -27.83
CA ILE A 123 12.91 -6.13 -26.41
C ILE A 123 11.75 -5.22 -26.04
N ILE A 124 11.01 -5.57 -24.99
CA ILE A 124 9.97 -4.72 -24.40
C ILE A 124 10.39 -4.38 -22.97
N THR A 125 10.42 -3.09 -22.62
CA THR A 125 10.55 -2.68 -21.22
C THR A 125 9.20 -2.40 -20.61
N ASN A 126 9.05 -2.70 -19.32
CA ASN A 126 7.94 -2.23 -18.51
C ASN A 126 8.47 -1.58 -17.24
N GLY A 127 8.31 -0.25 -17.16
CA GLY A 127 8.54 0.50 -15.94
C GLY A 127 7.24 0.58 -15.13
N SER A 128 7.30 0.19 -13.86
CA SER A 128 6.14 0.07 -12.97
C SER A 128 6.26 0.84 -11.65
N GLY A 129 5.11 1.26 -11.12
CA GLY A 129 4.84 1.70 -9.75
C GLY A 129 3.89 0.72 -9.05
N SER A 130 4.16 -0.58 -9.14
CA SER A 130 3.27 -1.62 -8.67
C SER A 130 3.51 -1.93 -7.18
N HIS A 131 2.58 -1.50 -6.32
CA HIS A 131 2.64 -1.71 -4.87
C HIS A 131 2.38 -3.17 -4.45
N HIS A 132 2.88 -3.54 -3.27
CA HIS A 132 2.60 -4.83 -2.61
C HIS A 132 1.10 -5.03 -2.41
N GLU A 133 0.66 -6.25 -2.70
CA GLU A 133 -0.61 -6.80 -2.24
C GLU A 133 -0.31 -8.25 -1.89
N LEU A 134 -0.80 -8.71 -0.74
CA LEU A 134 -0.45 -9.98 -0.14
C LEU A 134 -0.81 -11.12 -1.10
N ARG A 135 0.20 -11.90 -1.53
CA ARG A 135 0.16 -12.97 -2.55
C ARG A 135 0.11 -12.52 -4.02
N LYS A 136 0.10 -11.23 -4.37
CA LYS A 136 -0.11 -10.76 -5.77
C LYS A 136 1.01 -11.13 -6.75
N LEU A 137 2.23 -11.41 -6.29
CA LEU A 137 3.40 -11.60 -7.15
C LEU A 137 3.21 -12.68 -8.25
N HIS A 138 2.51 -13.78 -7.95
CA HIS A 138 2.23 -14.84 -8.92
C HIS A 138 1.51 -14.32 -10.19
N THR A 139 0.52 -13.44 -10.03
CA THR A 139 -0.23 -12.86 -11.16
C THR A 139 0.67 -12.01 -12.05
N ARG A 140 1.59 -11.23 -11.45
CA ARG A 140 2.59 -10.43 -12.19
C ARG A 140 3.56 -11.32 -12.96
N LEU A 141 4.04 -12.39 -12.32
CA LEU A 141 4.91 -13.40 -12.94
C LEU A 141 4.26 -14.09 -14.14
N ASP A 142 3.01 -14.54 -13.99
CA ASP A 142 2.28 -15.24 -15.05
C ASP A 142 2.02 -14.33 -16.26
N LEU A 143 1.73 -13.04 -16.05
CA LEU A 143 1.56 -12.07 -17.13
C LEU A 143 2.87 -11.78 -17.88
N ILE A 144 3.99 -11.57 -17.17
CA ILE A 144 5.31 -11.35 -17.79
C ILE A 144 5.77 -12.57 -18.61
N ARG A 145 5.55 -13.77 -18.08
CA ARG A 145 5.78 -15.04 -18.79
C ARG A 145 4.87 -15.18 -20.00
N SER A 146 3.60 -14.79 -19.89
CA SER A 146 2.65 -14.81 -21.01
C SER A 146 3.05 -13.84 -22.12
N ALA A 147 3.40 -12.59 -21.78
CA ALA A 147 3.80 -11.56 -22.74
C ALA A 147 5.04 -11.99 -23.57
N SER A 148 6.10 -12.41 -22.88
CA SER A 148 7.35 -12.87 -23.53
C SER A 148 7.18 -14.22 -24.26
N GLY A 149 6.38 -15.15 -23.73
CA GLY A 149 6.18 -16.47 -24.34
C GLY A 149 5.22 -16.48 -25.53
N LYS A 150 4.14 -15.68 -25.50
CA LYS A 150 3.10 -15.67 -26.54
C LYS A 150 3.56 -15.05 -27.87
N LEU A 151 4.59 -14.21 -27.83
CA LEU A 151 5.11 -13.46 -28.98
C LEU A 151 6.59 -13.75 -29.28
N GLY A 152 7.29 -14.42 -28.36
CA GLY A 152 8.75 -14.42 -28.32
C GLY A 152 9.30 -13.03 -27.99
N GLY A 153 10.54 -12.99 -27.53
CA GLY A 153 11.22 -11.75 -27.17
C GLY A 153 11.62 -11.66 -25.71
N ILE A 154 12.29 -10.54 -25.42
CA ILE A 154 12.83 -10.18 -24.12
C ILE A 154 11.86 -9.20 -23.46
N TYR A 155 11.48 -9.46 -22.21
CA TYR A 155 10.62 -8.60 -21.42
C TYR A 155 11.34 -8.18 -20.14
N MET A 156 11.62 -6.88 -20.00
CA MET A 156 12.34 -6.30 -18.87
C MET A 156 11.37 -5.55 -17.96
N TYR A 157 11.00 -6.15 -16.83
CA TYR A 157 10.15 -5.54 -15.82
C TYR A 157 11.01 -4.84 -14.75
N SER A 158 10.72 -3.57 -14.46
CA SER A 158 11.37 -2.80 -13.40
C SER A 158 10.34 -2.05 -12.57
N ASN A 159 10.51 -2.03 -11.24
CA ASN A 159 9.52 -1.53 -10.30
C ASN A 159 10.17 -0.75 -9.17
N GLN A 160 9.42 0.18 -8.56
CA GLN A 160 9.87 0.82 -7.33
C GLN A 160 9.97 -0.21 -6.19
N LYS A 161 10.84 0.05 -5.21
CA LYS A 161 10.99 -0.79 -4.02
C LYS A 161 11.13 0.09 -2.78
N GLY A 162 10.35 -0.17 -1.74
CA GLY A 162 10.29 0.67 -0.54
C GLY A 162 8.94 1.38 -0.34
N CYS A 163 8.80 2.13 0.73
CA CYS A 163 7.83 3.23 0.83
C CYS A 163 8.33 4.42 0.00
N ASP A 164 7.46 5.26 -0.57
CA ASP A 164 7.82 6.52 -1.25
C ASP A 164 7.33 7.79 -0.50
N GLY A 165 6.49 7.61 0.52
CA GLY A 165 5.78 8.69 1.24
C GLY A 165 4.34 8.30 1.63
N GLU A 166 3.83 7.21 1.08
CA GLU A 166 2.46 6.74 1.30
C GLU A 166 2.31 5.56 2.30
N ARG A 167 1.06 5.12 2.48
CA ARG A 167 0.71 3.87 3.20
C ARG A 167 1.04 2.58 2.41
N VAL A 168 1.45 2.70 1.15
CA VAL A 168 1.83 1.57 0.29
C VAL A 168 3.32 1.30 0.41
N TYR A 169 3.71 0.06 0.10
CA TYR A 169 5.10 -0.35 -0.08
C TYR A 169 5.22 -0.92 -1.48
N TYR A 170 6.13 -0.44 -2.31
CA TYR A 170 6.41 -1.03 -3.61
C TYR A 170 7.33 -2.23 -3.43
N ASP A 171 6.94 -3.35 -4.02
CA ASP A 171 7.53 -4.66 -3.75
C ASP A 171 8.56 -5.08 -4.79
N GLY A 172 9.18 -4.12 -5.48
CA GLY A 172 10.32 -4.34 -6.37
C GLY A 172 10.10 -5.53 -7.30
N CYS A 173 10.93 -6.57 -7.10
CA CYS A 173 10.93 -7.79 -7.89
C CYS A 173 11.10 -7.46 -9.39
N ALA A 174 12.17 -6.73 -9.71
CA ALA A 174 12.57 -6.51 -11.09
C ALA A 174 12.91 -7.85 -11.75
N MET A 175 12.51 -8.05 -13.00
CA MET A 175 12.58 -9.34 -13.68
C MET A 175 13.00 -9.18 -15.13
N ILE A 176 13.73 -10.16 -15.64
CA ILE A 176 14.03 -10.29 -17.07
C ILE A 176 13.51 -11.65 -17.52
N ALA A 177 12.65 -11.63 -18.54
CA ALA A 177 12.09 -12.82 -19.15
C ALA A 177 12.49 -12.93 -20.64
N VAL A 178 12.70 -14.14 -21.12
CA VAL A 178 13.03 -14.44 -22.52
C VAL A 178 12.16 -15.61 -22.97
N ASN A 179 11.35 -15.40 -24.03
CA ASN A 179 10.51 -16.45 -24.62
C ASN A 179 9.62 -17.23 -23.62
N GLY A 180 9.19 -16.56 -22.54
CA GLY A 180 8.36 -17.14 -21.47
C GLY A 180 9.12 -17.71 -20.26
N GLN A 181 10.45 -17.75 -20.30
CA GLN A 181 11.30 -18.14 -19.16
C GLN A 181 11.80 -16.91 -18.41
N ILE A 182 11.88 -16.97 -17.07
CA ILE A 182 12.54 -15.92 -16.29
C ILE A 182 14.03 -16.28 -16.20
N VAL A 183 14.91 -15.38 -16.61
CA VAL A 183 16.38 -15.56 -16.55
C VAL A 183 17.02 -14.76 -15.41
N ALA A 184 16.32 -13.74 -14.89
CA ALA A 184 16.78 -12.99 -13.72
C ALA A 184 15.60 -12.44 -12.90
N GLN A 185 15.73 -12.44 -11.58
CA GLN A 185 14.73 -11.99 -10.61
C GLN A 185 15.41 -11.27 -9.43
N GLY A 186 14.98 -10.03 -9.14
CA GLY A 186 15.39 -9.25 -7.97
C GLY A 186 14.56 -9.52 -6.72
N ALA A 187 14.94 -8.92 -5.60
CA ALA A 187 14.24 -9.07 -4.33
C ALA A 187 12.85 -8.41 -4.35
N GLN A 188 11.88 -9.06 -3.71
CA GLN A 188 10.57 -8.46 -3.44
C GLN A 188 10.64 -7.45 -2.27
N PHE A 189 11.46 -7.77 -1.27
CA PHE A 189 11.66 -6.95 -0.08
C PHE A 189 13.15 -6.90 0.25
N SER A 190 13.73 -5.70 0.38
CA SER A 190 15.06 -5.50 0.97
C SER A 190 15.24 -4.03 1.38
N LEU A 191 16.22 -3.76 2.24
CA LEU A 191 16.53 -2.41 2.73
C LEU A 191 17.38 -1.57 1.76
N ASP A 192 17.77 -2.13 0.61
CA ASP A 192 18.59 -1.46 -0.40
C ASP A 192 17.79 -0.38 -1.15
N ASP A 193 18.23 0.88 -1.12
CA ASP A 193 17.70 1.96 -1.97
C ASP A 193 17.94 1.70 -3.48
N VAL A 194 18.91 0.84 -3.80
CA VAL A 194 19.31 0.50 -5.16
C VAL A 194 19.54 -1.01 -5.29
N GLU A 195 18.71 -1.64 -6.11
CA GLU A 195 18.95 -2.97 -6.67
C GLU A 195 19.01 -2.83 -8.19
N VAL A 196 19.91 -3.59 -8.83
CA VAL A 196 20.02 -3.70 -10.29
C VAL A 196 20.02 -5.19 -10.63
N VAL A 197 19.20 -5.56 -11.61
CA VAL A 197 19.09 -6.91 -12.16
C VAL A 197 19.58 -6.88 -13.60
N THR A 198 20.40 -7.85 -13.99
CA THR A 198 21.09 -7.91 -15.29
C THR A 198 21.04 -9.33 -15.83
N ALA A 199 20.92 -9.47 -17.15
CA ALA A 199 21.05 -10.74 -17.87
C ALA A 199 21.73 -10.48 -19.22
N THR A 200 22.53 -11.45 -19.67
CA THR A 200 23.11 -11.50 -21.01
C THR A 200 22.22 -12.40 -21.87
N ILE A 201 21.88 -12.00 -23.10
CA ILE A 201 20.86 -12.69 -23.90
C ILE A 201 21.31 -12.73 -25.36
N ASP A 202 21.15 -13.87 -26.03
CA ASP A 202 21.32 -13.97 -27.47
C ASP A 202 20.02 -13.54 -28.19
N LEU A 203 20.12 -12.63 -29.15
CA LEU A 203 18.97 -12.19 -29.95
C LEU A 203 18.53 -13.28 -30.95
N GLU A 204 19.41 -14.20 -31.32
CA GLU A 204 19.07 -15.33 -32.18
C GLU A 204 18.15 -16.35 -31.48
N ASP A 205 18.13 -16.41 -30.15
CA ASP A 205 17.13 -17.19 -29.39
C ASP A 205 15.73 -16.61 -29.57
N VAL A 206 15.58 -15.28 -29.64
CA VAL A 206 14.29 -14.62 -29.94
C VAL A 206 13.88 -14.88 -31.39
N ARG A 207 14.82 -14.73 -32.34
CA ARG A 207 14.58 -14.86 -33.78
C ARG A 207 14.21 -16.29 -34.15
N SER A 208 14.97 -17.28 -33.68
CA SER A 208 14.71 -18.70 -33.89
C SER A 208 13.41 -19.15 -33.22
N TYR A 209 13.12 -18.68 -32.01
CA TYR A 209 11.86 -18.97 -31.32
C TYR A 209 10.65 -18.44 -32.12
N ARG A 210 10.71 -17.19 -32.61
CA ARG A 210 9.67 -16.61 -33.50
C ARG A 210 9.56 -17.36 -34.83
N ALA A 211 10.70 -17.71 -35.46
CA ALA A 211 10.72 -18.48 -36.70
C ALA A 211 10.08 -19.87 -36.55
N SER A 212 10.14 -20.48 -35.35
CA SER A 212 9.44 -21.75 -35.06
C SER A 212 7.90 -21.64 -35.05
N LYS A 213 7.33 -20.43 -35.11
CA LYS A 213 5.90 -20.14 -34.93
C LYS A 213 5.30 -19.45 -36.15
N MET A 214 5.31 -20.15 -37.29
CA MET A 214 4.84 -19.65 -38.60
C MET A 214 3.47 -18.93 -38.60
N SER A 215 2.54 -19.30 -37.71
CA SER A 215 1.22 -18.66 -37.60
C SER A 215 1.25 -17.22 -37.07
N TRP A 216 2.35 -16.78 -36.44
CA TRP A 216 2.51 -15.39 -35.99
C TRP A 216 2.73 -14.43 -37.17
N GLY A 217 3.45 -14.86 -38.20
CA GLY A 217 3.66 -14.07 -39.42
C GLY A 217 2.36 -13.67 -40.12
N ALA A 218 1.34 -14.53 -40.10
CA ALA A 218 0.01 -14.24 -40.67
C ALA A 218 -0.81 -13.20 -39.88
N GLN A 219 -0.46 -12.96 -38.61
CA GLN A 219 -1.04 -11.86 -37.81
C GLN A 219 -0.22 -10.58 -38.00
N ALA A 220 1.11 -10.70 -38.08
CA ALA A 220 2.02 -9.59 -38.37
C ALA A 220 1.69 -8.87 -39.69
N THR A 221 1.28 -9.59 -40.75
CA THR A 221 0.87 -8.97 -42.03
C THR A 221 -0.34 -8.03 -41.94
N ASN A 222 -1.14 -8.13 -40.87
CA ASN A 222 -2.31 -7.29 -40.63
C ASN A 222 -2.07 -6.24 -39.52
N THR A 223 -0.85 -6.18 -38.96
CA THR A 223 -0.47 -5.28 -37.87
C THR A 223 -0.01 -3.94 -38.44
N PRO A 224 -0.52 -2.79 -37.96
CA PRO A 224 0.00 -1.48 -38.32
C PRO A 224 1.45 -1.33 -37.84
N SER A 225 2.35 -0.85 -38.71
CA SER A 225 3.75 -0.65 -38.31
C SER A 225 3.93 0.52 -37.36
N TYR A 226 4.82 0.35 -36.38
CA TYR A 226 5.19 1.40 -35.44
C TYR A 226 6.10 2.42 -36.11
N HIS A 227 6.05 3.67 -35.62
CA HIS A 227 7.07 4.64 -35.98
C HIS A 227 8.41 4.24 -35.33
N ARG A 228 9.47 4.13 -36.16
CA ARG A 228 10.78 3.65 -35.73
C ARG A 228 11.80 4.78 -35.66
N PHE A 229 12.28 5.08 -34.46
CA PHE A 229 13.40 5.99 -34.26
C PHE A 229 14.71 5.23 -34.37
N PHE A 230 15.47 5.52 -35.43
CA PHE A 230 16.73 4.86 -35.68
C PHE A 230 17.85 5.48 -34.85
N LEU A 231 18.41 4.68 -33.94
CA LEU A 231 19.60 5.00 -33.17
C LEU A 231 20.80 4.32 -33.82
N ASP A 232 21.73 5.12 -34.37
CA ASP A 232 22.98 4.64 -34.99
C ASP A 232 23.98 4.15 -33.92
N SER A 233 23.66 2.98 -33.36
CA SER A 233 24.42 2.29 -32.33
C SER A 233 24.04 0.80 -32.30
N ARG A 234 24.77 0.01 -31.51
CA ARG A 234 24.49 -1.41 -31.22
C ARG A 234 24.17 -1.56 -29.73
N LEU A 235 23.25 -2.44 -29.37
CA LEU A 235 23.08 -2.89 -27.98
C LEU A 235 23.88 -4.17 -27.69
N THR A 236 24.23 -4.94 -28.71
CA THR A 236 25.16 -6.07 -28.58
C THR A 236 26.59 -5.57 -28.33
N ALA A 237 27.29 -6.25 -27.42
CA ALA A 237 28.72 -6.01 -27.21
C ALA A 237 29.52 -6.44 -28.45
N GLN A 238 30.64 -5.77 -28.73
CA GLN A 238 31.51 -6.12 -29.87
C GLN A 238 32.29 -7.43 -29.67
N SER A 239 32.26 -8.02 -28.48
CA SER A 239 32.92 -9.29 -28.18
C SER A 239 31.97 -10.46 -28.46
N PRO A 240 32.35 -11.46 -29.26
CA PRO A 240 31.49 -12.62 -29.52
C PRO A 240 31.25 -13.45 -28.25
N SER A 241 30.15 -14.21 -28.25
CA SER A 241 29.70 -15.13 -27.19
C SER A 241 30.64 -16.34 -26.92
N LEU A 242 31.88 -16.28 -27.40
CA LEU A 242 32.92 -17.29 -27.25
C LEU A 242 33.73 -17.13 -25.94
N PHE A 243 33.50 -16.03 -25.19
CA PHE A 243 34.16 -15.76 -23.91
C PHE A 243 33.22 -16.10 -22.74
N PRO A 244 33.69 -16.75 -21.66
CA PRO A 244 32.85 -17.16 -20.52
C PRO A 244 32.06 -16.03 -19.87
N GLU A 245 32.61 -14.82 -19.84
CA GLU A 245 31.98 -13.61 -19.32
C GLU A 245 30.79 -13.08 -20.15
N ASN A 246 30.63 -13.55 -21.40
CA ASN A 246 29.58 -13.14 -22.33
C ASN A 246 28.58 -14.27 -22.66
N LEU A 247 28.53 -15.33 -21.85
CA LEU A 247 27.57 -16.42 -22.02
C LEU A 247 26.13 -15.93 -21.77
N PRO A 248 25.13 -16.41 -22.54
CA PRO A 248 23.72 -16.16 -22.25
C PRO A 248 23.33 -16.60 -20.83
N SER A 249 22.39 -15.89 -20.24
CA SER A 249 21.85 -16.19 -18.91
C SER A 249 20.81 -17.30 -19.00
N GLU A 250 21.09 -18.41 -18.32
CA GLU A 250 20.18 -19.57 -18.25
C GLU A 250 18.86 -19.24 -17.54
N PRO A 251 17.76 -19.93 -17.87
CA PRO A 251 16.52 -19.88 -17.10
C PRO A 251 16.73 -20.21 -15.62
N LEU A 252 16.07 -19.48 -14.72
CA LEU A 252 16.11 -19.76 -13.29
C LEU A 252 15.42 -21.10 -12.98
N GLU A 253 16.16 -22.04 -12.38
CA GLU A 253 15.65 -23.35 -11.95
C GLU A 253 14.43 -23.24 -11.01
N SER A 254 14.41 -22.21 -10.16
CA SER A 254 13.30 -21.90 -9.26
C SER A 254 13.11 -20.40 -9.12
N LEU A 255 11.84 -19.97 -8.98
CA LEU A 255 11.51 -18.58 -8.69
C LEU A 255 11.37 -18.38 -7.19
N ARG A 256 11.84 -17.22 -6.71
CA ARG A 256 11.61 -16.79 -5.33
C ARG A 256 10.20 -16.22 -5.23
N ILE A 257 9.30 -16.99 -4.62
CA ILE A 257 7.95 -16.55 -4.25
C ILE A 257 7.82 -16.79 -2.75
N HIS A 258 7.55 -15.72 -2.00
CA HIS A 258 7.40 -15.81 -0.55
C HIS A 258 6.04 -16.41 -0.17
N THR A 259 6.00 -17.17 0.93
CA THR A 259 4.74 -17.56 1.57
C THR A 259 4.06 -16.33 2.20
N PRO A 260 2.75 -16.36 2.47
CA PRO A 260 2.06 -15.21 3.07
C PRO A 260 2.66 -14.76 4.41
N SER A 261 3.15 -15.68 5.24
CA SER A 261 3.80 -15.35 6.50
C SER A 261 5.18 -14.71 6.32
N GLU A 262 5.90 -15.03 5.25
CA GLU A 262 7.16 -14.36 4.87
C GLU A 262 6.91 -12.98 4.26
N GLU A 263 5.88 -12.83 3.41
CA GLU A 263 5.46 -11.51 2.92
C GLU A 263 5.09 -10.57 4.10
N ILE A 264 4.47 -11.10 5.16
CA ILE A 264 4.13 -10.34 6.38
C ILE A 264 5.36 -10.06 7.27
N SER A 265 6.35 -10.97 7.32
CA SER A 265 7.58 -10.72 8.10
C SER A 265 8.53 -9.73 7.41
N LEU A 266 8.42 -9.56 6.08
CA LEU A 266 9.30 -8.73 5.28
C LEU A 266 8.68 -7.39 4.84
N GLY A 267 7.49 -7.39 4.24
CA GLY A 267 6.88 -6.19 3.63
C GLY A 267 6.58 -5.08 4.64
N PRO A 268 5.72 -5.33 5.65
CA PRO A 268 5.49 -4.41 6.75
C PRO A 268 6.77 -3.99 7.49
N ALA A 269 7.75 -4.89 7.62
CA ALA A 269 9.02 -4.60 8.29
C ALA A 269 9.88 -3.59 7.49
N CYS A 270 10.04 -3.80 6.18
CA CYS A 270 10.73 -2.85 5.30
C CYS A 270 9.99 -1.50 5.21
N TRP A 271 8.65 -1.51 5.24
CA TRP A 271 7.85 -0.28 5.27
C TRP A 271 8.05 0.52 6.56
N LEU A 272 8.09 -0.14 7.73
CA LEU A 272 8.42 0.51 9.00
C LEU A 272 9.85 1.09 9.00
N TRP A 273 10.82 0.40 8.40
CA TRP A 273 12.19 0.92 8.26
C TRP A 273 12.22 2.22 7.46
N ASP A 274 11.56 2.25 6.30
CA ASP A 274 11.47 3.45 5.47
C ASP A 274 10.72 4.59 6.19
N TYR A 275 9.62 4.29 6.88
CA TYR A 275 8.89 5.29 7.67
C TYR A 275 9.77 5.90 8.77
N LEU A 276 10.51 5.07 9.51
CA LEU A 276 11.36 5.52 10.60
C LEU A 276 12.54 6.37 10.10
N ARG A 277 13.30 5.88 9.13
CA ARG A 277 14.49 6.59 8.63
C ARG A 277 14.16 7.89 7.88
N ARG A 278 12.95 8.03 7.34
CA ARG A 278 12.51 9.24 6.60
C ARG A 278 11.74 10.24 7.45
N SER A 279 11.01 9.80 8.47
CA SER A 279 10.31 10.70 9.40
C SER A 279 11.23 11.46 10.36
N GLY A 280 12.47 10.97 10.58
CA GLY A 280 13.42 11.57 11.53
C GLY A 280 13.12 11.24 13.01
N MET A 281 12.22 10.29 13.26
CA MET A 281 11.78 9.87 14.59
C MET A 281 12.81 8.92 15.23
N GLY A 282 12.86 8.87 16.57
CA GLY A 282 13.89 8.13 17.32
C GLY A 282 13.55 6.66 17.62
N GLY A 283 12.40 6.19 17.15
CA GLY A 283 11.87 4.83 17.34
C GLY A 283 10.35 4.77 17.29
N PHE A 284 9.79 3.71 17.87
CA PHE A 284 8.38 3.37 17.96
C PHE A 284 7.91 3.26 19.41
N PHE A 285 6.64 3.60 19.63
CA PHE A 285 5.89 3.30 20.85
C PHE A 285 4.70 2.39 20.51
N LEU A 286 4.53 1.31 21.27
CA LEU A 286 3.48 0.32 21.04
C LEU A 286 2.71 0.00 22.34
N PRO A 287 1.39 0.28 22.41
CA PRO A 287 0.51 -0.28 23.42
C PRO A 287 0.44 -1.82 23.27
N LEU A 288 1.14 -2.55 24.13
CA LEU A 288 1.28 -4.00 24.06
C LEU A 288 0.27 -4.67 25.00
N SER A 289 -0.75 -5.31 24.45
CA SER A 289 -1.87 -5.86 25.23
C SER A 289 -1.69 -7.30 25.72
N GLY A 290 -0.70 -8.05 25.20
CA GLY A 290 -0.61 -9.50 25.39
C GLY A 290 -1.66 -10.30 24.60
N GLY A 291 -2.37 -9.63 23.69
CA GLY A 291 -3.20 -10.20 22.64
C GLY A 291 -2.49 -10.22 21.28
N ILE A 292 -3.05 -10.96 20.32
CA ILE A 292 -2.32 -11.36 19.11
C ILE A 292 -1.90 -10.21 18.19
N ASP A 293 -2.72 -9.18 18.03
CA ASP A 293 -2.50 -8.12 17.03
C ASP A 293 -1.36 -7.18 17.44
N SER A 294 -1.34 -6.78 18.72
CA SER A 294 -0.23 -6.00 19.28
C SER A 294 1.07 -6.82 19.34
N SER A 295 0.96 -8.13 19.55
CA SER A 295 2.09 -9.06 19.50
C SER A 295 2.66 -9.20 18.08
N SER A 296 1.79 -9.33 17.05
CA SER A 296 2.20 -9.31 15.65
C SER A 296 2.90 -8.00 15.28
N THR A 297 2.39 -6.87 15.77
CA THR A 297 3.00 -5.55 15.56
C THR A 297 4.42 -5.48 16.16
N ALA A 298 4.60 -6.00 17.39
CA ALA A 298 5.91 -6.09 18.04
C ALA A 298 6.87 -7.02 17.27
N CYS A 299 6.38 -8.17 16.81
CA CYS A 299 7.13 -9.13 16.00
C CYS A 299 7.60 -8.53 14.66
N ILE A 300 6.78 -7.74 13.97
CA ILE A 300 7.17 -7.05 12.73
C ILE A 300 8.32 -6.06 12.97
N VAL A 301 8.29 -5.31 14.08
CA VAL A 301 9.39 -4.41 14.46
C VAL A 301 10.66 -5.21 14.80
N ALA A 302 10.55 -6.36 15.46
CA ALA A 302 11.70 -7.24 15.70
C ALA A 302 12.26 -7.86 14.40
N CYS A 303 11.41 -8.25 13.44
CA CYS A 303 11.82 -8.66 12.10
C CYS A 303 12.55 -7.52 11.37
N MET A 304 12.06 -6.28 11.46
CA MET A 304 12.74 -5.08 10.94
C MET A 304 14.13 -4.91 11.56
N CYS A 305 14.25 -4.98 12.89
CA CYS A 305 15.55 -4.90 13.57
C CYS A 305 16.51 -6.01 13.13
N LYS A 306 16.00 -7.24 12.92
CA LYS A 306 16.81 -8.33 12.36
C LYS A 306 17.29 -8.02 10.94
N LEU A 307 16.42 -7.54 10.05
CA LEU A 307 16.82 -7.13 8.69
C LEU A 307 17.89 -6.04 8.70
N VAL A 308 17.82 -5.08 9.63
CA VAL A 308 18.82 -4.02 9.80
C VAL A 308 20.18 -4.61 10.23
N VAL A 309 20.20 -5.49 11.24
CA VAL A 309 21.43 -6.17 11.69
C VAL A 309 22.04 -7.01 10.56
N ASP A 310 21.22 -7.82 9.87
CA ASP A 310 21.68 -8.67 8.77
C ASP A 310 22.27 -7.84 7.61
N ASN A 311 21.69 -6.66 7.32
CA ASN A 311 22.21 -5.73 6.31
C ASN A 311 23.51 -5.04 6.75
N VAL A 312 23.63 -4.65 8.03
CA VAL A 312 24.88 -4.08 8.57
C VAL A 312 26.00 -5.12 8.54
N ALA A 313 25.70 -6.38 8.90
CA ALA A 313 26.65 -7.50 8.79
C ALA A 313 27.06 -7.78 7.33
N ALA A 314 26.15 -7.55 6.37
CA ALA A 314 26.44 -7.58 4.94
C ALA A 314 27.17 -6.33 4.40
N ASN A 315 27.64 -5.42 5.28
CA ASN A 315 28.33 -4.17 4.94
C ASN A 315 27.47 -3.15 4.16
N ASN A 316 26.15 -3.14 4.34
CA ASN A 316 25.29 -2.11 3.77
C ASN A 316 25.52 -0.76 4.47
N ALA A 317 26.35 0.09 3.85
CA ALA A 317 26.78 1.37 4.40
C ALA A 317 25.62 2.37 4.60
N GLN A 318 24.58 2.33 3.76
CA GLN A 318 23.40 3.17 3.91
C GLN A 318 22.62 2.78 5.17
N VAL A 319 22.39 1.48 5.38
CA VAL A 319 21.62 0.99 6.54
C VAL A 319 22.37 1.30 7.84
N LEU A 320 23.71 1.16 7.81
CA LEU A 320 24.57 1.55 8.94
C LEU A 320 24.53 3.06 9.23
N GLN A 321 24.53 3.91 8.20
CA GLN A 321 24.41 5.36 8.38
C GLN A 321 23.03 5.74 8.95
N ASP A 322 21.96 5.13 8.45
CA ASP A 322 20.59 5.41 8.88
C ASP A 322 20.33 4.93 10.31
N VAL A 323 20.80 3.73 10.70
CA VAL A 323 20.63 3.26 12.09
C VAL A 323 21.42 4.10 13.09
N ARG A 324 22.63 4.55 12.74
CA ARG A 324 23.42 5.51 13.54
C ARG A 324 22.70 6.84 13.71
N ARG A 325 22.08 7.35 12.64
CA ARG A 325 21.28 8.58 12.63
C ARG A 325 20.03 8.47 13.54
N ILE A 326 19.27 7.38 13.43
CA ILE A 326 18.07 7.12 14.25
C ILE A 326 18.43 6.93 15.73
N CYS A 327 19.50 6.16 16.01
CA CYS A 327 20.00 5.97 17.38
C CYS A 327 20.64 7.25 17.97
N ARG A 328 21.00 8.23 17.13
CA ARG A 328 21.81 9.42 17.45
C ARG A 328 23.18 9.07 18.04
N ASP A 329 23.79 8.01 17.52
CA ASP A 329 25.06 7.45 17.97
C ASP A 329 25.95 7.15 16.75
N PRO A 330 26.92 8.01 16.41
CA PRO A 330 27.77 7.83 15.23
C PRO A 330 28.71 6.61 15.29
N GLN A 331 28.94 6.03 16.46
CA GLN A 331 29.83 4.87 16.65
C GLN A 331 29.05 3.55 16.73
N TYR A 332 27.76 3.61 17.02
CA TYR A 332 26.89 2.45 17.10
C TYR A 332 26.94 1.58 15.84
N THR A 333 27.07 0.28 16.03
CA THR A 333 27.04 -0.72 14.96
C THR A 333 26.23 -1.90 15.48
N PRO A 334 24.97 -2.09 15.03
CA PRO A 334 24.09 -3.10 15.61
C PRO A 334 24.57 -4.51 15.24
N THR A 335 24.75 -5.36 16.25
CA THR A 335 25.15 -6.78 16.10
C THR A 335 24.14 -7.76 16.68
N ASP A 336 23.25 -7.30 17.56
CA ASP A 336 22.16 -8.08 18.15
C ASP A 336 20.81 -7.43 17.83
N PRO A 337 19.87 -8.14 17.18
CA PRO A 337 18.53 -7.65 16.92
C PRO A 337 17.74 -7.29 18.19
N ALA A 338 17.99 -7.93 19.33
CA ALA A 338 17.29 -7.64 20.58
C ALA A 338 17.78 -6.32 21.21
N GLU A 339 19.10 -6.07 21.22
CA GLU A 339 19.68 -4.78 21.63
C GLU A 339 19.19 -3.62 20.73
N LEU A 340 19.15 -3.82 19.40
CA LEU A 340 18.58 -2.82 18.49
C LEU A 340 17.09 -2.60 18.75
N THR A 341 16.33 -3.67 18.99
CA THR A 341 14.91 -3.58 19.38
C THR A 341 14.73 -2.84 20.70
N ASN A 342 15.67 -2.92 21.65
CA ASN A 342 15.64 -2.11 22.87
C ASN A 342 15.78 -0.60 22.60
N ARG A 343 16.59 -0.21 21.60
CA ARG A 343 16.77 1.20 21.21
C ARG A 343 15.58 1.74 20.43
N LEU A 344 14.97 0.92 19.58
CA LEU A 344 13.95 1.35 18.63
C LEU A 344 12.52 1.10 19.10
N LEU A 345 12.23 0.06 19.87
CA LEU A 345 10.86 -0.30 20.28
C LEU A 345 10.65 -0.09 21.78
N HIS A 346 9.68 0.77 22.10
CA HIS A 346 9.21 0.99 23.47
C HIS A 346 7.79 0.41 23.56
N THR A 347 7.58 -0.57 24.45
CA THR A 347 6.29 -1.23 24.63
C THR A 347 5.69 -0.86 25.98
N CYS A 348 4.37 -0.70 26.04
CA CYS A 348 3.68 -0.45 27.30
C CYS A 348 2.42 -1.30 27.45
N TYR A 349 2.38 -2.13 28.50
CA TYR A 349 1.15 -2.75 28.98
C TYR A 349 0.41 -1.78 29.90
N MET A 350 -0.86 -1.49 29.57
CA MET A 350 -1.70 -0.53 30.30
C MET A 350 -2.91 -1.24 30.90
N GLY A 351 -2.71 -1.77 32.11
CA GLY A 351 -3.72 -2.52 32.86
C GLY A 351 -4.70 -1.65 33.64
N THR A 352 -5.83 -2.25 33.98
CA THR A 352 -6.88 -1.72 34.88
C THR A 352 -7.25 -2.80 35.89
N ALA A 353 -8.13 -2.51 36.84
CA ALA A 353 -8.70 -3.49 37.77
C ALA A 353 -9.44 -4.65 37.08
N ASN A 354 -9.81 -4.50 35.80
CA ASN A 354 -10.46 -5.53 34.99
C ASN A 354 -9.46 -6.44 34.24
N SER A 355 -8.18 -6.08 34.20
CA SER A 355 -7.17 -6.74 33.37
C SER A 355 -6.50 -7.89 34.11
N SER A 356 -6.28 -9.02 33.43
CA SER A 356 -5.73 -10.23 34.04
C SER A 356 -4.22 -10.13 34.30
N ASN A 357 -3.71 -10.98 35.18
CA ASN A 357 -2.26 -11.13 35.33
C ASN A 357 -1.67 -11.80 34.07
N GLU A 358 -2.45 -12.70 33.48
CA GLU A 358 -2.09 -13.52 32.35
C GLU A 358 -1.83 -12.70 31.08
N THR A 359 -2.63 -11.66 30.78
CA THR A 359 -2.36 -10.73 29.66
C THR A 359 -1.10 -9.90 29.91
N ARG A 360 -0.92 -9.36 31.12
CA ARG A 360 0.27 -8.60 31.53
C ARG A 360 1.54 -9.44 31.39
N ASP A 361 1.51 -10.66 31.92
CA ASP A 361 2.69 -11.51 32.02
C ASP A 361 3.06 -12.05 30.61
N ARG A 362 2.09 -12.30 29.73
CA ARG A 362 2.33 -12.54 28.29
C ARG A 362 2.97 -11.34 27.58
N ALA A 363 2.47 -10.13 27.82
CA ALA A 363 3.03 -8.91 27.24
C ALA A 363 4.49 -8.70 27.68
N SER A 364 4.77 -8.87 28.98
CA SER A 364 6.11 -8.76 29.56
C SER A 364 7.07 -9.83 29.01
N ALA A 365 6.64 -11.09 28.96
CA ALA A 365 7.45 -12.19 28.44
C ALA A 365 7.82 -12.01 26.96
N LEU A 366 6.88 -11.55 26.13
CA LEU A 366 7.16 -11.21 24.73
C LEU A 366 8.10 -10.02 24.62
N ALA A 367 7.83 -8.94 25.36
CA ALA A 367 8.65 -7.74 25.35
C ALA A 367 10.11 -8.03 25.76
N GLN A 368 10.31 -8.92 26.74
CA GLN A 368 11.62 -9.43 27.15
C GLN A 368 12.27 -10.29 26.05
N GLN A 369 11.54 -11.22 25.43
CA GLN A 369 12.09 -12.10 24.39
C GLN A 369 12.49 -11.34 23.11
N LEU A 370 11.77 -10.27 22.76
CA LEU A 370 12.12 -9.40 21.63
C LEU A 370 13.16 -8.33 22.00
N GLY A 371 13.45 -8.12 23.29
CA GLY A 371 14.40 -7.11 23.77
C GLY A 371 13.87 -5.67 23.89
N SER A 372 12.58 -5.42 23.61
CA SER A 372 12.00 -4.06 23.65
C SER A 372 12.09 -3.40 25.03
N TYR A 373 12.16 -2.06 25.08
CA TYR A 373 12.07 -1.33 26.34
C TYR A 373 10.61 -1.37 26.85
N HIS A 374 10.35 -2.21 27.86
CA HIS A 374 9.00 -2.49 28.35
C HIS A 374 8.63 -1.69 29.60
N LEU A 375 7.40 -1.18 29.62
CA LEU A 375 6.73 -0.66 30.81
C LEU A 375 5.44 -1.41 31.06
N SER A 376 5.12 -1.68 32.33
CA SER A 376 3.81 -2.17 32.74
C SER A 376 3.23 -1.23 33.79
N ILE A 377 2.08 -0.63 33.50
CA ILE A 377 1.41 0.34 34.38
C ILE A 377 -0.03 -0.09 34.68
N ASN A 378 -0.53 0.36 35.82
CA ASN A 378 -1.96 0.45 36.11
C ASN A 378 -2.39 1.94 36.02
N PHE A 379 -3.53 2.22 35.40
CA PHE A 379 -4.04 3.59 35.26
C PHE A 379 -5.46 3.81 35.82
N ASP A 380 -5.93 2.95 36.74
CA ASP A 380 -7.26 3.06 37.35
C ASP A 380 -7.48 4.43 38.02
N ALA A 381 -6.43 5.03 38.58
CA ALA A 381 -6.49 6.38 39.16
C ALA A 381 -6.90 7.45 38.13
N ALA A 382 -6.45 7.34 36.88
CA ALA A 382 -6.82 8.26 35.80
C ALA A 382 -8.27 8.01 35.35
N VAL A 383 -8.71 6.75 35.26
CA VAL A 383 -10.10 6.39 34.97
C VAL A 383 -11.03 6.95 36.05
N ALA A 384 -10.69 6.71 37.32
CA ALA A 384 -11.46 7.19 38.47
C ALA A 384 -11.55 8.72 38.52
N ALA A 385 -10.46 9.44 38.22
CA ALA A 385 -10.47 10.90 38.15
C ALA A 385 -11.45 11.43 37.09
N VAL A 386 -11.48 10.84 35.88
CA VAL A 386 -12.42 11.25 34.82
C VAL A 386 -13.87 10.92 35.19
N LEU A 387 -14.12 9.75 35.78
CA LEU A 387 -15.46 9.36 36.25
C LEU A 387 -15.94 10.22 37.43
N ALA A 388 -15.02 10.67 38.30
CA ALA A 388 -15.33 11.62 39.36
C ALA A 388 -15.80 12.98 38.79
N VAL A 389 -15.13 13.50 37.75
CA VAL A 389 -15.58 14.74 37.07
C VAL A 389 -16.98 14.58 36.49
N PHE A 390 -17.27 13.47 35.80
CA PHE A 390 -18.62 13.18 35.29
C PHE A 390 -19.66 13.09 36.41
N THR A 391 -19.33 12.42 37.52
CA THR A 391 -20.21 12.25 38.69
C THR A 391 -20.48 13.59 39.37
N ILE A 392 -19.47 14.45 39.52
CA ILE A 392 -19.61 15.79 40.10
C ILE A 392 -20.53 16.66 39.23
N ALA A 393 -20.37 16.60 37.90
CA ALA A 393 -21.14 17.41 36.94
C ALA A 393 -22.60 16.95 36.80
N THR A 394 -22.84 15.63 36.74
CA THR A 394 -24.17 15.06 36.41
C THR A 394 -24.95 14.51 37.60
N LYS A 395 -24.28 14.28 38.73
CA LYS A 395 -24.78 13.52 39.91
C LYS A 395 -25.12 12.05 39.62
N MET A 396 -24.77 11.54 38.45
CA MET A 396 -24.99 10.15 38.05
C MET A 396 -23.69 9.35 38.10
N ILE A 397 -23.77 8.10 38.57
CA ILE A 397 -22.64 7.16 38.60
C ILE A 397 -22.94 6.04 37.60
N PRO A 398 -22.23 5.97 36.44
CA PRO A 398 -22.42 4.90 35.47
C PRO A 398 -21.92 3.56 36.01
N LYS A 399 -22.59 2.46 35.64
CA LYS A 399 -22.24 1.10 36.08
C LYS A 399 -21.91 0.16 34.91
N PHE A 400 -21.06 -0.82 35.15
CA PHE A 400 -20.88 -1.96 34.24
C PHE A 400 -22.14 -2.83 34.23
N ARG A 401 -22.36 -3.57 33.14
CA ARG A 401 -23.49 -4.48 32.97
C ARG A 401 -23.54 -5.55 34.07
N THR A 402 -22.37 -6.08 34.45
CA THR A 402 -22.19 -7.02 35.57
C THR A 402 -22.64 -6.47 36.93
N TYR A 403 -22.72 -5.14 37.08
CA TYR A 403 -23.21 -4.44 38.27
C TYR A 403 -24.58 -3.77 38.05
N GLY A 404 -25.34 -4.22 37.04
CA GLY A 404 -26.70 -3.76 36.74
C GLY A 404 -26.81 -2.47 35.93
N GLY A 405 -25.72 -2.00 35.31
CA GLY A 405 -25.75 -0.86 34.40
C GLY A 405 -26.35 -1.18 33.03
N SER A 406 -26.86 -0.16 32.34
CA SER A 406 -27.36 -0.28 30.98
C SER A 406 -26.24 -0.54 29.96
N SER A 407 -26.60 -1.04 28.76
CA SER A 407 -25.63 -1.21 27.66
C SER A 407 -24.93 0.10 27.27
N THR A 408 -25.56 1.26 27.45
CA THR A 408 -24.95 2.57 27.17
C THR A 408 -23.89 2.93 28.21
N GLU A 409 -24.18 2.74 29.51
CA GLU A 409 -23.19 2.98 30.59
C GLU A 409 -22.00 2.04 30.46
N ASN A 410 -22.29 0.76 30.24
CA ASN A 410 -21.28 -0.29 30.09
C ASN A 410 -20.32 0.02 28.94
N LEU A 411 -20.86 0.36 27.76
CA LEU A 411 -20.06 0.77 26.60
C LEU A 411 -19.29 2.08 26.87
N ALA A 412 -19.87 3.05 27.60
CA ALA A 412 -19.17 4.27 27.96
C ALA A 412 -17.96 4.02 28.89
N LEU A 413 -18.10 3.10 29.85
CA LEU A 413 -17.04 2.70 30.78
C LEU A 413 -15.90 1.94 30.07
N GLN A 414 -16.20 1.08 29.10
CA GLN A 414 -15.17 0.46 28.26
C GLN A 414 -14.46 1.52 27.39
N ASN A 415 -15.25 2.36 26.71
CA ASN A 415 -14.73 3.40 25.82
C ASN A 415 -13.78 4.37 26.54
N ILE A 416 -14.06 4.78 27.79
CA ILE A 416 -13.18 5.74 28.48
C ILE A 416 -11.83 5.10 28.87
N GLN A 417 -11.82 3.83 29.28
CA GLN A 417 -10.57 3.08 29.47
C GLN A 417 -9.78 2.98 28.16
N ALA A 418 -10.45 2.69 27.04
CA ALA A 418 -9.83 2.57 25.72
C ALA A 418 -9.20 3.90 25.24
N ARG A 419 -9.91 5.03 25.40
CA ARG A 419 -9.39 6.36 25.02
C ARG A 419 -8.26 6.86 25.93
N LEU A 420 -8.31 6.57 27.24
CA LEU A 420 -7.23 6.96 28.15
C LEU A 420 -5.92 6.23 27.85
N ARG A 421 -5.96 4.99 27.35
CA ARG A 421 -4.75 4.31 26.84
C ARG A 421 -4.12 5.03 25.65
N MET A 422 -4.92 5.60 24.74
CA MET A 422 -4.40 6.42 23.62
C MET A 422 -3.75 7.72 24.13
N VAL A 423 -4.38 8.43 25.08
CA VAL A 423 -3.79 9.63 25.69
C VAL A 423 -2.44 9.33 26.35
N LEU A 424 -2.36 8.22 27.10
CA LEU A 424 -1.11 7.77 27.70
C LEU A 424 -0.08 7.34 26.64
N ALA A 425 -0.51 6.66 25.57
CA ALA A 425 0.37 6.22 24.49
C ALA A 425 1.13 7.40 23.85
N TYR A 426 0.41 8.48 23.51
CA TYR A 426 1.03 9.68 22.95
C TYR A 426 1.92 10.42 23.96
N LEU A 427 1.55 10.47 25.24
CA LEU A 427 2.40 11.05 26.29
C LEU A 427 3.73 10.30 26.43
N PHE A 428 3.69 8.96 26.46
CA PHE A 428 4.89 8.14 26.49
C PHE A 428 5.70 8.23 25.20
N ALA A 429 5.06 8.25 24.03
CA ALA A 429 5.74 8.39 22.74
C ALA A 429 6.52 9.71 22.63
N GLN A 430 6.00 10.79 23.21
CA GLN A 430 6.67 12.09 23.26
C GLN A 430 7.80 12.17 24.30
N LEU A 431 7.71 11.45 25.41
CA LEU A 431 8.60 11.65 26.56
C LEU A 431 9.56 10.49 26.89
N LEU A 432 9.37 9.27 26.37
CA LEU A 432 10.20 8.13 26.78
C LEU A 432 11.65 8.22 26.30
N LEU A 433 11.92 8.85 25.16
CA LEU A 433 13.30 9.13 24.76
C LEU A 433 13.95 10.13 25.73
N TRP A 434 13.25 11.19 26.13
CA TRP A 434 13.71 12.14 27.15
C TRP A 434 13.99 11.45 28.50
N VAL A 435 13.11 10.57 28.97
CA VAL A 435 13.33 9.73 30.18
C VAL A 435 14.61 8.90 30.06
N ARG A 436 14.95 8.45 28.85
CA ARG A 436 16.15 7.68 28.53
C ARG A 436 17.36 8.53 28.13
N GLY A 437 17.32 9.85 28.35
CA GLY A 437 18.42 10.77 28.01
C GLY A 437 18.70 10.93 26.51
N ARG A 438 17.73 10.59 25.64
CA ARG A 438 17.79 10.73 24.18
C ARG A 438 16.85 11.83 23.71
N GLU A 439 17.28 12.60 22.73
CA GLU A 439 16.43 13.59 22.06
C GLU A 439 15.52 12.95 20.99
N GLY A 440 14.38 13.60 20.75
CA GLY A 440 13.37 13.20 19.76
C GLY A 440 12.15 12.54 20.40
N SER A 441 11.26 12.05 19.55
CA SER A 441 10.01 11.37 19.91
C SER A 441 9.87 10.04 19.16
N LEU A 442 8.88 9.25 19.56
CA LEU A 442 8.54 7.94 19.00
C LEU A 442 7.27 8.02 18.15
N LEU A 443 7.19 7.21 17.09
CA LEU A 443 5.95 6.99 16.34
C LEU A 443 5.04 6.04 17.11
N VAL A 444 3.78 6.42 17.36
CA VAL A 444 2.78 5.52 17.95
C VAL A 444 2.34 4.51 16.90
N LEU A 445 2.49 3.22 17.22
CA LEU A 445 2.03 2.11 16.39
C LEU A 445 0.62 1.66 16.79
N GLY A 446 -0.27 1.61 15.81
CA GLY A 446 -1.60 0.99 15.93
C GLY A 446 -1.55 -0.52 15.68
N SER A 447 -2.57 -1.23 16.17
CA SER A 447 -2.68 -2.70 16.03
C SER A 447 -4.09 -3.19 15.72
N ALA A 448 -4.94 -2.37 15.11
CA ALA A 448 -6.22 -2.85 14.55
C ALA A 448 -5.93 -3.66 13.28
N ASN A 449 -6.60 -4.79 13.07
CA ASN A 449 -6.50 -5.58 11.82
C ASN A 449 -7.61 -5.21 10.82
N VAL A 450 -7.55 -5.79 9.61
CA VAL A 450 -8.47 -5.45 8.51
C VAL A 450 -9.92 -5.90 8.77
N ASP A 451 -10.11 -7.01 9.50
CA ASP A 451 -11.41 -7.62 9.79
C ASP A 451 -12.19 -6.83 10.87
N GLU A 452 -11.50 -6.41 11.93
CA GLU A 452 -12.01 -5.45 12.92
C GLU A 452 -12.34 -4.11 12.28
N SER A 453 -11.45 -3.64 11.38
CA SER A 453 -11.62 -2.36 10.68
C SER A 453 -12.88 -2.36 9.80
N ILE A 454 -13.11 -3.40 8.99
CA ILE A 454 -14.30 -3.49 8.13
C ILE A 454 -15.60 -3.68 8.92
N ARG A 455 -15.56 -4.37 10.06
CA ARG A 455 -16.68 -4.47 11.01
C ARG A 455 -16.90 -3.17 11.79
N GLY A 456 -15.85 -2.36 11.93
CA GLY A 456 -15.76 -1.21 12.82
C GLY A 456 -15.79 -1.58 14.31
N TYR A 457 -15.20 -2.72 14.67
CA TYR A 457 -15.14 -3.24 16.04
C TYR A 457 -13.90 -2.69 16.78
N PHE A 458 -13.94 -1.39 17.09
CA PHE A 458 -12.95 -0.67 17.87
C PHE A 458 -13.58 0.61 18.45
N THR A 459 -13.00 1.23 19.48
CA THR A 459 -13.50 2.51 20.00
C THR A 459 -12.97 3.66 19.16
N LYS A 460 -13.83 4.56 18.71
CA LYS A 460 -13.35 5.76 17.99
C LYS A 460 -12.46 6.60 18.94
N TYR A 461 -11.20 6.77 18.54
CA TYR A 461 -10.10 7.43 19.27
C TYR A 461 -9.56 6.67 20.51
N ASP A 462 -9.60 5.34 20.51
CA ASP A 462 -8.67 4.52 21.34
C ASP A 462 -7.33 4.28 20.63
N CYS A 463 -6.54 3.29 21.05
CA CYS A 463 -5.26 2.92 20.43
C CYS A 463 -5.37 2.39 18.98
N SER A 464 -6.57 2.28 18.40
CA SER A 464 -6.77 2.19 16.94
C SER A 464 -6.43 3.50 16.22
N ALA A 465 -6.43 4.63 16.94
CA ALA A 465 -5.88 5.92 16.52
C ALA A 465 -4.42 6.03 17.02
N ALA A 466 -3.50 6.07 16.06
CA ALA A 466 -2.05 6.06 16.20
C ALA A 466 -1.46 6.79 14.98
N ASP A 467 -0.14 6.85 14.85
CA ASP A 467 0.50 7.54 13.72
C ASP A 467 0.50 6.66 12.47
N ILE A 468 0.86 5.38 12.63
CA ILE A 468 0.86 4.37 11.57
C ILE A 468 0.45 2.99 12.10
N ASN A 469 -0.10 2.14 11.25
CA ASN A 469 -0.50 0.77 11.60
C ASN A 469 0.05 -0.27 10.59
N PRO A 470 1.08 -1.06 10.93
CA PRO A 470 1.69 -2.03 10.01
C PRO A 470 0.81 -3.27 9.73
N ILE A 471 -0.28 -3.49 10.48
CA ILE A 471 -1.15 -4.67 10.35
C ILE A 471 -2.59 -4.36 9.92
N GLY A 472 -2.97 -3.09 9.77
CA GLY A 472 -4.35 -2.68 9.41
C GLY A 472 -4.83 -3.14 8.04
N GLY A 473 -3.91 -3.57 7.16
CA GLY A 473 -4.22 -4.23 5.91
C GLY A 473 -4.26 -5.76 5.95
N ILE A 474 -4.03 -6.41 7.10
CA ILE A 474 -3.82 -7.87 7.22
C ILE A 474 -5.01 -8.54 7.94
N SER A 475 -5.38 -9.76 7.50
CA SER A 475 -6.46 -10.56 8.11
C SER A 475 -6.06 -11.17 9.45
N LYS A 476 -7.03 -11.36 10.36
CA LYS A 476 -6.81 -12.05 11.65
C LYS A 476 -6.28 -13.48 11.43
N THR A 477 -6.75 -14.15 10.38
CA THR A 477 -6.29 -15.47 9.95
C THR A 477 -4.82 -15.47 9.54
N ASP A 478 -4.37 -14.47 8.80
CA ASP A 478 -2.98 -14.35 8.37
C ASP A 478 -2.07 -13.89 9.51
N LEU A 479 -2.55 -13.05 10.43
CA LEU A 479 -1.83 -12.72 11.67
C LEU A 479 -1.60 -13.97 12.54
N ARG A 480 -2.58 -14.88 12.65
CA ARG A 480 -2.38 -16.20 13.29
C ARG A 480 -1.34 -17.05 12.54
N GLY A 481 -1.37 -17.04 11.20
CA GLY A 481 -0.37 -17.71 10.36
C GLY A 481 1.05 -17.15 10.53
N PHE A 482 1.19 -15.83 10.65
CA PHE A 482 2.44 -15.12 10.89
C PHE A 482 3.01 -15.40 12.29
N ILE A 483 2.18 -15.36 13.34
CA ILE A 483 2.62 -15.71 14.71
C ILE A 483 3.14 -17.15 14.78
N ARG A 484 2.43 -18.11 14.16
CA ARG A 484 2.92 -19.50 14.06
C ARG A 484 4.26 -19.58 13.31
N PHE A 485 4.41 -18.84 12.22
CA PHE A 485 5.64 -18.79 11.45
C PHE A 485 6.81 -18.28 12.30
N VAL A 486 6.71 -17.13 12.98
CA VAL A 486 7.83 -16.59 13.78
C VAL A 486 8.17 -17.43 15.01
N ILE A 487 7.21 -18.16 15.60
CA ILE A 487 7.49 -19.19 16.61
C ILE A 487 8.43 -20.26 16.02
N GLN A 488 8.16 -20.72 14.80
CA GLN A 488 8.91 -21.78 14.13
C GLN A 488 10.26 -21.32 13.58
N THR A 489 10.35 -20.10 13.01
CA THR A 489 11.55 -19.61 12.31
C THR A 489 12.48 -18.76 13.18
N HIS A 490 11.99 -18.17 14.27
CA HIS A 490 12.79 -17.35 15.19
C HIS A 490 12.85 -17.91 16.62
N GLY A 491 12.11 -18.98 16.92
CA GLY A 491 12.09 -19.60 18.25
C GLY A 491 11.44 -18.71 19.32
N TRP A 492 10.55 -17.79 18.94
CA TRP A 492 9.88 -16.85 19.85
C TRP A 492 8.77 -17.52 20.66
N THR A 493 9.16 -18.45 21.53
CA THR A 493 8.29 -19.33 22.32
C THR A 493 7.34 -18.64 23.30
N SER A 494 7.56 -17.39 23.68
CA SER A 494 6.62 -16.61 24.52
C SER A 494 5.27 -16.42 23.82
N LEU A 495 5.26 -16.44 22.49
CA LEU A 495 4.06 -16.32 21.66
C LEU A 495 3.12 -17.53 21.75
N ASN A 496 3.57 -18.70 22.21
CA ASN A 496 2.70 -19.88 22.34
C ASN A 496 1.50 -19.58 23.24
N GLY A 497 1.74 -19.01 24.43
CA GLY A 497 0.68 -18.62 25.35
C GLY A 497 -0.22 -17.49 24.82
N ILE A 498 0.23 -16.71 23.83
CA ILE A 498 -0.56 -15.67 23.15
C ILE A 498 -1.40 -16.28 22.02
N PHE A 499 -0.86 -17.29 21.32
CA PHE A 499 -1.51 -17.98 20.22
C PHE A 499 -2.67 -18.87 20.69
N ASP A 500 -2.49 -19.54 21.82
CA ASP A 500 -3.47 -20.44 22.44
C ASP A 500 -4.51 -19.72 23.31
N ALA A 501 -4.27 -18.46 23.69
CA ALA A 501 -5.23 -17.67 24.46
C ALA A 501 -6.49 -17.31 23.64
N PRO A 502 -7.68 -17.33 24.25
CA PRO A 502 -8.90 -16.87 23.59
C PRO A 502 -8.85 -15.35 23.34
N PRO A 503 -9.25 -14.86 22.15
CA PRO A 503 -9.40 -13.43 21.88
C PRO A 503 -10.48 -12.82 22.79
N THR A 504 -10.08 -11.89 23.65
CA THR A 504 -10.93 -11.28 24.69
C THR A 504 -10.56 -9.82 24.91
N ALA A 505 -11.57 -8.99 25.20
CA ALA A 505 -11.39 -7.59 25.55
C ALA A 505 -11.57 -7.41 27.08
N GLU A 506 -10.48 -7.29 27.82
CA GLU A 506 -10.47 -7.13 29.28
C GLU A 506 -10.84 -5.69 29.71
N LEU A 507 -12.04 -5.25 29.32
CA LEU A 507 -12.60 -3.91 29.59
C LEU A 507 -13.84 -3.94 30.49
N GLU A 508 -14.46 -5.11 30.68
CA GLU A 508 -15.51 -5.39 31.67
C GLU A 508 -14.96 -6.21 32.84
N PRO A 509 -15.54 -6.13 34.05
CA PRO A 509 -15.19 -7.01 35.16
C PRO A 509 -15.45 -8.48 34.83
N ILE A 510 -14.38 -9.29 34.80
CA ILE A 510 -14.46 -10.74 34.60
C ILE A 510 -15.21 -11.36 35.80
N THR A 511 -16.15 -12.26 35.53
CA THR A 511 -16.85 -13.01 36.58
C THR A 511 -16.70 -14.52 36.35
N ALA A 512 -16.91 -15.34 37.38
CA ALA A 512 -16.75 -16.79 37.29
C ALA A 512 -17.65 -17.49 36.24
N SER A 513 -18.63 -16.77 35.68
CA SER A 513 -19.55 -17.23 34.64
C SER A 513 -19.52 -16.41 33.34
N TYR A 514 -18.65 -15.40 33.21
CA TYR A 514 -18.62 -14.52 32.03
C TYR A 514 -17.22 -13.94 31.74
N THR A 515 -16.74 -14.22 30.52
CA THR A 515 -15.62 -13.56 29.86
C THR A 515 -16.06 -13.19 28.45
N GLN A 516 -15.86 -11.94 28.03
CA GLN A 516 -16.27 -11.43 26.71
C GLN A 516 -15.24 -11.83 25.64
N THR A 517 -15.65 -12.60 24.63
CA THR A 517 -14.83 -12.90 23.44
C THR A 517 -15.25 -12.04 22.25
N ASP A 518 -14.27 -11.66 21.41
CA ASP A 518 -14.49 -10.72 20.31
C ASP A 518 -15.56 -11.20 19.33
N GLU A 519 -15.50 -12.47 18.90
CA GLU A 519 -16.42 -13.03 17.91
C GLU A 519 -17.86 -13.13 18.43
N ALA A 520 -18.03 -13.35 19.73
CA ALA A 520 -19.34 -13.40 20.38
C ALA A 520 -19.97 -11.99 20.46
N ASP A 521 -19.20 -10.96 20.81
CA ASP A 521 -19.68 -9.57 20.85
C ASP A 521 -19.92 -9.00 19.43
N MET A 522 -19.03 -9.32 18.49
CA MET A 522 -19.21 -8.99 17.08
C MET A 522 -20.41 -9.71 16.45
N GLY A 523 -20.83 -10.86 16.99
CA GLY A 523 -21.87 -11.74 16.46
C GLY A 523 -21.47 -12.48 15.17
N MET A 524 -20.17 -12.51 14.85
CA MET A 524 -19.59 -12.99 13.58
C MET A 524 -18.16 -13.48 13.85
N THR A 525 -17.73 -14.56 13.20
CA THR A 525 -16.33 -15.02 13.30
C THR A 525 -15.41 -14.24 12.37
N TYR A 526 -14.11 -14.26 12.64
CA TYR A 526 -13.10 -13.66 11.77
C TYR A 526 -13.07 -14.31 10.38
N ASP A 527 -13.25 -15.63 10.29
CA ASP A 527 -13.40 -16.35 9.01
C ASP A 527 -14.59 -15.81 8.18
N GLU A 528 -15.73 -15.57 8.83
CA GLU A 528 -16.90 -14.98 8.19
C GLU A 528 -16.64 -13.53 7.74
N LEU A 529 -16.01 -12.71 8.58
CA LEU A 529 -15.64 -11.32 8.26
C LEU A 529 -14.73 -11.25 7.03
N SER A 530 -13.72 -12.11 6.94
CA SER A 530 -12.83 -12.23 5.79
C SER A 530 -13.58 -12.61 4.50
N VAL A 531 -14.60 -13.47 4.59
CA VAL A 531 -15.47 -13.81 3.44
C VAL A 531 -16.35 -12.61 3.04
N TYR A 532 -17.00 -11.93 3.99
CA TYR A 532 -17.81 -10.75 3.69
C TYR A 532 -16.96 -9.62 3.09
N GLY A 533 -15.72 -9.42 3.57
CA GLY A 533 -14.76 -8.46 3.05
C GLY A 533 -14.41 -8.72 1.60
N ARG A 534 -13.97 -9.95 1.27
CA ARG A 534 -13.66 -10.36 -0.11
C ARG A 534 -14.88 -10.24 -1.04
N LEU A 535 -16.06 -10.70 -0.63
CA LEU A 535 -17.28 -10.58 -1.44
C LEU A 535 -17.70 -9.11 -1.66
N ARG A 536 -17.63 -8.27 -0.62
CA ARG A 536 -17.97 -6.84 -0.68
C ARG A 536 -17.01 -6.04 -1.56
N LYS A 537 -15.70 -6.24 -1.38
CA LYS A 537 -14.66 -5.39 -1.99
C LYS A 537 -14.06 -6.00 -3.26
N VAL A 538 -13.72 -7.28 -3.30
CA VAL A 538 -13.16 -7.92 -4.50
C VAL A 538 -14.28 -8.25 -5.48
N SER A 539 -15.30 -9.01 -5.06
CA SER A 539 -16.44 -9.38 -5.92
C SER A 539 -17.47 -8.27 -6.12
N ARG A 540 -17.29 -7.10 -5.48
CA ARG A 540 -18.16 -5.91 -5.57
C ARG A 540 -19.64 -6.13 -5.15
N TYR A 541 -19.92 -7.11 -4.28
CA TYR A 541 -21.30 -7.47 -3.90
C TYR A 541 -21.91 -6.54 -2.85
N GLY A 542 -23.11 -6.02 -3.14
CA GLY A 542 -24.02 -5.44 -2.15
C GLY A 542 -24.80 -6.52 -1.36
N PRO A 543 -25.72 -6.12 -0.46
CA PRO A 543 -26.39 -7.06 0.45
C PRO A 543 -27.09 -8.23 -0.25
N TYR A 544 -27.86 -7.94 -1.29
CA TYR A 544 -28.61 -8.97 -2.01
C TYR A 544 -27.69 -9.95 -2.76
N SER A 545 -26.70 -9.45 -3.51
CA SER A 545 -25.74 -10.30 -4.24
C SER A 545 -24.88 -11.16 -3.31
N MET A 546 -24.50 -10.62 -2.14
CA MET A 546 -23.80 -11.36 -1.10
C MET A 546 -24.67 -12.49 -0.55
N PHE A 547 -25.94 -12.20 -0.21
CA PHE A 547 -26.92 -13.21 0.20
C PHE A 547 -27.07 -14.32 -0.84
N THR A 548 -27.33 -13.99 -2.11
CA THR A 548 -27.53 -15.01 -3.16
C THR A 548 -26.28 -15.86 -3.41
N LYS A 549 -25.07 -15.29 -3.29
CA LYS A 549 -23.83 -16.06 -3.39
C LYS A 549 -23.65 -16.99 -2.18
N LEU A 550 -23.88 -16.49 -0.97
CA LEU A 550 -23.68 -17.25 0.26
C LEU A 550 -24.70 -18.38 0.41
N VAL A 551 -25.93 -18.22 -0.06
CA VAL A 551 -26.91 -19.33 -0.15
C VAL A 551 -26.38 -20.52 -0.95
N ILE A 552 -25.52 -20.29 -1.95
CA ILE A 552 -24.88 -21.37 -2.73
C ILE A 552 -23.61 -21.88 -2.02
N VAL A 553 -22.77 -20.99 -1.50
CA VAL A 553 -21.44 -21.32 -0.93
C VAL A 553 -21.53 -21.93 0.47
N TRP A 554 -22.55 -21.56 1.26
CA TRP A 554 -22.76 -22.02 2.64
C TRP A 554 -24.00 -22.91 2.79
N LYS A 555 -24.54 -23.46 1.68
CA LYS A 555 -25.72 -24.35 1.68
C LYS A 555 -25.62 -25.53 2.66
N ASP A 556 -24.41 -26.04 2.90
CA ASP A 556 -24.12 -27.18 3.76
C ASP A 556 -23.77 -26.77 5.21
N LYS A 557 -23.70 -25.46 5.49
CA LYS A 557 -23.36 -24.88 6.80
C LYS A 557 -24.55 -24.17 7.47
N PHE A 558 -25.36 -23.48 6.69
CA PHE A 558 -26.43 -22.60 7.17
C PHE A 558 -27.65 -22.67 6.23
N SER A 559 -28.85 -22.58 6.80
CA SER A 559 -30.07 -22.37 6.03
C SER A 559 -30.08 -20.98 5.36
N PRO A 560 -30.84 -20.77 4.27
CA PRO A 560 -31.00 -19.45 3.66
C PRO A 560 -31.45 -18.37 4.66
N ALA A 561 -32.31 -18.71 5.63
CA ALA A 561 -32.77 -17.77 6.65
C ALA A 561 -31.64 -17.30 7.57
N GLU A 562 -30.77 -18.19 8.04
CA GLU A 562 -29.60 -17.85 8.84
C GLU A 562 -28.58 -17.00 8.06
N ILE A 563 -28.37 -17.32 6.78
CA ILE A 563 -27.50 -16.54 5.88
C ILE A 563 -28.05 -15.13 5.69
N ALA A 564 -29.36 -14.96 5.53
CA ALA A 564 -30.00 -13.65 5.47
C ALA A 564 -29.80 -12.86 6.77
N ILE A 565 -29.95 -13.49 7.94
CA ILE A 565 -29.69 -12.85 9.24
C ILE A 565 -28.22 -12.37 9.31
N LYS A 566 -27.26 -13.24 8.98
CA LYS A 566 -25.83 -12.92 8.97
C LYS A 566 -25.48 -11.77 8.02
N VAL A 567 -25.96 -11.80 6.77
CA VAL A 567 -25.72 -10.73 5.78
C VAL A 567 -26.36 -9.41 6.21
N LYS A 568 -27.60 -9.44 6.73
CA LYS A 568 -28.26 -8.24 7.25
C LYS A 568 -27.51 -7.66 8.45
N HIS A 569 -27.04 -8.52 9.35
CA HIS A 569 -26.22 -8.14 10.50
C HIS A 569 -24.92 -7.46 10.05
N PHE A 570 -24.18 -8.07 9.10
CA PHE A 570 -22.96 -7.49 8.52
C PHE A 570 -23.20 -6.10 7.94
N PHE A 571 -24.16 -5.94 7.03
CA PHE A 571 -24.37 -4.67 6.34
C PHE A 571 -24.90 -3.56 7.26
N ARG A 572 -25.76 -3.88 8.24
CA ARG A 572 -26.15 -2.92 9.28
C ARG A 572 -24.95 -2.48 10.10
N SER A 573 -24.14 -3.43 10.55
CA SER A 573 -22.93 -3.24 11.35
C SER A 573 -21.87 -2.38 10.64
N TYR A 574 -21.58 -2.71 9.39
CA TYR A 574 -20.71 -1.93 8.51
C TYR A 574 -21.23 -0.50 8.33
N ALA A 575 -22.52 -0.34 8.05
CA ALA A 575 -23.12 0.97 7.79
C ALA A 575 -23.07 1.91 9.01
N ILE A 576 -23.43 1.44 10.20
CA ILE A 576 -23.41 2.30 11.41
C ILE A 576 -21.99 2.69 11.82
N ASN A 577 -20.99 1.85 11.56
CA ASN A 577 -19.61 2.08 11.97
C ASN A 577 -18.73 2.73 10.89
N ARG A 578 -19.18 2.92 9.64
CA ARG A 578 -18.31 3.43 8.56
C ARG A 578 -17.68 4.79 8.90
N HIS A 579 -18.36 5.64 9.66
CA HIS A 579 -17.86 6.91 10.20
C HIS A 579 -16.59 6.79 11.07
N LYS A 580 -16.17 5.58 11.48
CA LYS A 580 -14.90 5.36 12.17
C LYS A 580 -13.71 5.26 11.19
N MET A 581 -13.95 4.75 9.98
CA MET A 581 -12.90 4.56 8.96
C MET A 581 -12.38 5.88 8.39
N THR A 582 -13.20 6.94 8.39
CA THR A 582 -12.83 8.28 7.92
C THR A 582 -11.74 8.94 8.77
N THR A 583 -11.42 8.38 9.95
CA THR A 583 -10.38 8.85 10.87
C THR A 583 -9.61 7.67 11.49
N LEU A 584 -9.52 6.54 10.79
CA LEU A 584 -8.67 5.43 11.23
C LEU A 584 -7.23 5.70 10.78
N THR A 585 -6.28 5.24 11.60
CA THR A 585 -4.83 5.32 11.34
C THR A 585 -4.45 4.83 9.94
N PRO A 586 -3.57 5.54 9.21
CA PRO A 586 -3.00 5.05 7.95
C PRO A 586 -2.31 3.70 8.14
N SER A 587 -2.71 2.71 7.34
CA SER A 587 -2.22 1.33 7.49
C SER A 587 -1.51 0.82 6.25
N TYR A 588 -0.46 0.01 6.47
CA TYR A 588 0.19 -0.78 5.42
C TYR A 588 -0.83 -1.47 4.53
N HIS A 589 -0.70 -1.33 3.21
CA HIS A 589 -1.59 -2.02 2.27
C HIS A 589 -1.12 -3.45 2.02
N ALA A 590 -1.98 -4.43 2.31
CA ALA A 590 -1.72 -5.86 2.11
C ALA A 590 -2.90 -6.57 1.44
N GLU A 591 -4.05 -6.70 2.11
CA GLU A 591 -5.21 -7.43 1.57
C GLU A 591 -6.00 -6.60 0.54
N ALA A 592 -6.32 -7.22 -0.59
CA ALA A 592 -7.12 -6.66 -1.70
C ALA A 592 -8.56 -6.24 -1.33
N TYR A 593 -9.00 -6.49 -0.09
CA TYR A 593 -10.30 -6.08 0.43
C TYR A 593 -10.26 -5.02 1.55
N SER A 594 -9.11 -4.35 1.73
CA SER A 594 -8.95 -3.27 2.71
C SER A 594 -10.13 -2.27 2.73
N PRO A 595 -10.61 -1.87 3.91
CA PRO A 595 -11.69 -0.88 4.05
C PRO A 595 -11.20 0.57 4.08
N ASP A 596 -9.91 0.86 3.88
CA ASP A 596 -9.35 2.24 3.91
C ASP A 596 -10.18 3.23 3.08
N ASP A 597 -10.57 4.34 3.70
CA ASP A 597 -11.42 5.37 3.08
C ASP A 597 -10.62 6.50 2.41
N ASN A 598 -9.30 6.57 2.64
CA ASN A 598 -8.46 7.68 2.16
C ASN A 598 -8.00 7.51 0.70
N ARG A 599 -7.80 6.27 0.26
CA ARG A 599 -7.30 5.94 -1.09
C ARG A 599 -7.98 4.72 -1.71
N PHE A 600 -8.19 3.64 -0.95
CA PHE A 600 -8.54 2.34 -1.57
C PHE A 600 -10.04 2.09 -1.77
N ASP A 601 -10.88 2.46 -0.80
CA ASP A 601 -12.29 2.11 -0.74
C ASP A 601 -13.15 3.32 -0.40
N LEU A 602 -13.14 4.32 -1.28
CA LEU A 602 -13.98 5.52 -1.19
C LEU A 602 -15.46 5.11 -1.09
N ARG A 603 -16.13 5.46 0.02
CA ARG A 603 -17.53 5.10 0.29
C ARG A 603 -18.26 6.22 1.05
N PRO A 604 -19.60 6.32 0.95
CA PRO A 604 -20.37 7.09 1.92
C PRO A 604 -20.06 6.64 3.35
N PHE A 605 -20.00 7.58 4.29
CA PHE A 605 -19.95 7.28 5.74
C PHE A 605 -21.27 7.56 6.46
N LEU A 606 -22.20 8.27 5.81
CA LEU A 606 -23.59 8.43 6.24
C LEU A 606 -24.49 7.50 5.39
N TYR A 607 -24.87 6.37 5.97
CA TYR A 607 -25.75 5.38 5.32
C TYR A 607 -27.14 5.36 5.95
N ASN A 608 -28.16 5.04 5.14
CA ASN A 608 -29.39 4.45 5.68
C ASN A 608 -29.09 3.00 6.13
N ALA A 609 -28.68 2.84 7.38
CA ALA A 609 -28.28 1.55 7.95
C ALA A 609 -29.43 0.51 8.07
N SER A 610 -30.67 0.87 7.73
CA SER A 610 -31.77 -0.10 7.59
C SER A 610 -31.72 -0.89 6.28
N TRP A 611 -30.99 -0.41 5.26
CA TRP A 611 -30.88 -1.03 3.93
C TRP A 611 -32.25 -1.45 3.35
N SER A 612 -33.27 -0.61 3.57
CA SER A 612 -34.69 -0.99 3.48
C SER A 612 -35.11 -1.61 2.13
N TRP A 613 -34.52 -1.20 1.02
CA TRP A 613 -34.77 -1.84 -0.27
C TRP A 613 -34.10 -3.22 -0.34
N GLN A 614 -32.79 -3.25 -0.11
CA GLN A 614 -31.95 -4.45 -0.28
C GLN A 614 -32.38 -5.56 0.68
N PHE A 615 -32.76 -5.24 1.90
CA PHE A 615 -33.23 -6.20 2.90
C PHE A 615 -34.61 -6.76 2.56
N ARG A 616 -35.53 -5.95 2.02
CA ARG A 616 -36.82 -6.45 1.49
C ARG A 616 -36.63 -7.41 0.31
N MET A 617 -35.64 -7.16 -0.56
CA MET A 617 -35.33 -8.09 -1.66
C MET A 617 -34.83 -9.45 -1.14
N ILE A 618 -34.00 -9.46 -0.09
CA ILE A 618 -33.59 -10.70 0.59
C ILE A 618 -34.82 -11.44 1.15
N ASP A 619 -35.73 -10.73 1.83
CA ASP A 619 -36.94 -11.34 2.42
C ASP A 619 -37.90 -11.92 1.37
N ALA A 620 -38.09 -11.21 0.23
CA ALA A 620 -38.90 -11.69 -0.88
C ALA A 620 -38.33 -12.98 -1.51
N SER A 621 -37.00 -13.07 -1.65
CA SER A 621 -36.34 -14.29 -2.10
C SER A 621 -36.46 -15.41 -1.08
N LEU A 622 -36.36 -15.14 0.23
CA LEU A 622 -36.60 -16.16 1.27
C LEU A 622 -38.02 -16.72 1.20
N ALA A 623 -39.04 -15.86 1.05
CA ALA A 623 -40.42 -16.29 0.90
C ALA A 623 -40.62 -17.18 -0.35
N THR A 624 -39.92 -16.85 -1.44
CA THR A 624 -39.92 -17.65 -2.68
C THR A 624 -39.23 -19.01 -2.48
N ILE A 625 -38.12 -19.06 -1.74
CA ILE A 625 -37.40 -20.31 -1.41
C ILE A 625 -38.21 -21.21 -0.47
N ALA A 626 -38.95 -20.62 0.48
CA ALA A 626 -39.81 -21.34 1.41
C ALA A 626 -41.11 -21.86 0.76
N THR A 627 -41.48 -21.37 -0.43
CA THR A 627 -42.67 -21.82 -1.15
C THR A 627 -42.31 -23.05 -1.99
N PRO A 628 -42.89 -24.25 -1.74
CA PRO A 628 -42.57 -25.44 -2.51
C PRO A 628 -42.99 -25.25 -3.97
N LYS A 629 -42.03 -25.45 -4.90
CA LYS A 629 -42.34 -25.48 -6.33
C LYS A 629 -43.20 -26.71 -6.63
N SER A 630 -44.49 -26.50 -6.93
CA SER A 630 -45.24 -27.47 -7.72
C SER A 630 -44.56 -27.59 -9.07
N VAL A 631 -43.87 -28.70 -9.32
CA VAL A 631 -43.34 -29.02 -10.65
C VAL A 631 -44.56 -29.19 -11.58
N PRO A 632 -44.73 -28.36 -12.62
CA PRO A 632 -45.72 -28.66 -13.65
C PRO A 632 -45.26 -29.97 -14.30
N ALA A 633 -46.12 -30.98 -14.30
CA ALA A 633 -45.83 -32.21 -15.03
C ALA A 633 -45.51 -31.85 -16.48
N ARG A 634 -44.36 -32.31 -16.99
CA ARG A 634 -44.10 -32.26 -18.43
C ARG A 634 -45.18 -33.10 -19.08
N SER A 635 -46.12 -32.44 -19.76
CA SER A 635 -47.13 -33.10 -20.57
C SER A 635 -46.43 -33.79 -21.74
N GLU A 636 -46.31 -35.10 -21.69
CA GLU A 636 -45.95 -35.91 -22.84
C GLU A 636 -47.05 -35.77 -23.90
N SER A 637 -46.76 -35.00 -24.95
CA SER A 637 -47.52 -34.98 -26.21
C SER A 637 -46.54 -35.13 -27.36
N LEU A 638 -46.00 -36.35 -27.46
CA LEU A 638 -45.33 -36.84 -28.66
C LEU A 638 -46.41 -37.20 -29.68
N ASP A 639 -46.92 -36.21 -30.40
CA ASP A 639 -47.70 -36.42 -31.62
C ASP A 639 -46.87 -36.11 -32.86
N ALA A 640 -46.98 -36.97 -33.87
CA ALA A 640 -45.99 -37.10 -34.93
C ALA A 640 -46.21 -36.15 -36.12
N ALA A 641 -45.12 -35.55 -36.60
CA ALA A 641 -45.04 -34.94 -37.93
C ALA A 641 -43.77 -35.41 -38.67
N LYS A 642 -43.91 -35.63 -39.98
CA LYS A 642 -42.95 -36.34 -40.85
C LYS A 642 -41.69 -35.53 -41.19
N PRO A 643 -40.57 -36.18 -41.57
CA PRO A 643 -39.35 -35.47 -41.97
C PRO A 643 -39.51 -34.76 -43.32
N ALA A 644 -39.07 -33.51 -43.39
CA ALA A 644 -38.88 -32.77 -44.63
C ALA A 644 -37.40 -32.46 -44.83
N THR A 645 -36.90 -32.78 -46.01
CA THR A 645 -35.52 -32.57 -46.48
C THR A 645 -35.08 -31.11 -46.42
N VAL A 646 -33.89 -30.85 -45.89
CA VAL A 646 -33.18 -29.57 -46.08
C VAL A 646 -32.24 -29.71 -47.28
N THR A 647 -32.65 -29.15 -48.42
CA THR A 647 -31.74 -28.83 -49.52
C THR A 647 -31.03 -27.52 -49.22
N ALA A 648 -29.75 -27.43 -49.56
CA ALA A 648 -28.96 -26.23 -49.36
C ALA A 648 -29.28 -25.18 -50.44
N GLU A 649 -29.48 -23.93 -50.02
CA GLU A 649 -29.19 -22.75 -50.83
C GLU A 649 -29.04 -21.53 -49.91
N ALA A 650 -28.04 -20.69 -50.19
CA ALA A 650 -27.78 -19.46 -49.44
C ALA A 650 -27.94 -18.26 -50.37
N PRO A 651 -28.61 -17.18 -49.93
CA PRO A 651 -28.48 -15.88 -50.56
C PRO A 651 -27.80 -14.86 -49.65
N ASN A 652 -26.63 -14.46 -50.14
CA ASN A 652 -25.97 -13.18 -49.95
C ASN A 652 -26.96 -11.99 -49.80
N LEU A 653 -26.78 -11.12 -48.80
CA LEU A 653 -27.48 -9.83 -48.72
C LEU A 653 -26.55 -8.72 -48.20
N LEU A 654 -26.01 -7.96 -49.15
CA LEU A 654 -25.38 -6.66 -48.95
C LEU A 654 -26.33 -5.59 -49.53
N SER A 655 -26.35 -4.42 -48.90
CA SER A 655 -26.88 -3.11 -49.36
C SER A 655 -28.37 -2.74 -49.18
N ALA A 656 -28.53 -1.47 -48.80
CA ALA A 656 -29.70 -0.58 -48.84
C ALA A 656 -30.84 -0.73 -47.78
N PRO A 657 -31.51 0.37 -47.38
CA PRO A 657 -31.07 1.78 -47.31
C PRO A 657 -31.29 2.39 -45.90
N ALA A 658 -30.96 3.68 -45.73
CA ALA A 658 -31.21 4.42 -44.48
C ALA A 658 -32.65 4.98 -44.42
N GLU A 659 -33.29 4.86 -43.26
CA GLU A 659 -34.51 5.60 -42.89
C GLU A 659 -34.26 6.42 -41.61
N GLU A 660 -35.05 7.46 -41.42
CA GLU A 660 -34.80 8.58 -40.51
C GLU A 660 -34.97 8.22 -39.03
N ALA A 661 -34.09 8.76 -38.17
CA ALA A 661 -34.24 8.70 -36.72
C ALA A 661 -35.13 9.86 -36.21
N PRO A 662 -36.05 9.62 -35.25
CA PRO A 662 -36.91 10.67 -34.73
C PRO A 662 -36.16 11.69 -33.85
N GLU A 663 -36.59 12.94 -33.88
CA GLU A 663 -36.00 14.03 -33.08
C GLU A 663 -36.11 13.80 -31.55
N PRO A 664 -35.13 14.26 -30.75
CA PRO A 664 -35.22 14.23 -29.29
C PRO A 664 -36.13 15.34 -28.73
N GLU A 665 -37.02 14.98 -27.79
CA GLU A 665 -37.90 15.93 -27.11
C GLU A 665 -37.13 17.03 -26.35
N LYS A 666 -37.60 18.28 -26.49
CA LYS A 666 -37.02 19.45 -25.81
C LYS A 666 -37.54 19.55 -24.37
N ILE A 667 -36.67 19.29 -23.41
CA ILE A 667 -36.91 19.58 -21.99
C ILE A 667 -36.86 21.11 -21.79
N PRO A 668 -37.89 21.77 -21.22
CA PRO A 668 -37.90 23.22 -21.07
C PRO A 668 -37.00 23.67 -19.91
N VAL A 669 -36.03 24.53 -20.23
CA VAL A 669 -35.18 25.22 -19.23
C VAL A 669 -35.96 26.39 -18.64
N VAL A 670 -36.25 26.33 -17.34
CA VAL A 670 -36.89 27.43 -16.60
C VAL A 670 -35.82 28.45 -16.19
N VAL A 671 -35.85 29.63 -16.80
CA VAL A 671 -35.02 30.78 -16.42
C VAL A 671 -35.82 31.68 -15.47
N PRO A 672 -35.33 32.00 -14.26
CA PRO A 672 -36.02 32.94 -13.37
C PRO A 672 -35.78 34.39 -13.81
N THR A 673 -36.86 35.13 -14.05
CA THR A 673 -36.84 36.58 -14.26
C THR A 673 -36.86 37.35 -12.92
N PRO A 674 -36.21 38.52 -12.83
CA PRO A 674 -36.16 39.31 -11.61
C PRO A 674 -37.42 40.16 -11.41
N THR A 675 -37.98 40.15 -10.21
CA THR A 675 -39.07 41.05 -9.80
C THR A 675 -38.52 42.28 -9.08
N THR A 676 -38.85 43.45 -9.61
CA THR A 676 -38.81 44.73 -8.88
C THR A 676 -40.00 44.82 -7.93
N ASP A 677 -39.80 45.12 -6.63
CA ASP A 677 -40.14 46.44 -6.09
C ASP A 677 -39.64 46.66 -4.65
N SER A 678 -39.79 47.89 -4.18
CA SER A 678 -39.19 48.54 -3.00
C SER A 678 -39.85 48.26 -1.63
N SER A 679 -39.04 48.29 -0.55
CA SER A 679 -39.25 49.22 0.60
C SER A 679 -38.16 49.09 1.69
N ASP A 680 -37.79 50.24 2.28
CA ASP A 680 -36.72 50.50 3.23
C ASP A 680 -36.69 49.69 4.55
N ALA A 681 -35.48 49.41 5.07
CA ALA A 681 -35.03 49.88 6.39
C ALA A 681 -33.53 49.65 6.71
N LYS A 682 -32.77 50.75 6.67
CA LYS A 682 -31.40 51.02 7.16
C LYS A 682 -30.80 50.10 8.26
N LEU A 683 -29.52 49.74 8.07
CA LEU A 683 -28.41 50.11 8.97
C LEU A 683 -27.04 49.93 8.26
N ALA A 684 -26.08 50.83 8.51
CA ALA A 684 -24.89 50.98 7.66
C ALA A 684 -23.57 50.84 8.43
N VAL A 685 -22.57 50.20 7.80
CA VAL A 685 -21.14 50.29 8.12
C VAL A 685 -20.35 50.24 6.78
N PRO A 686 -19.42 51.17 6.48
CA PRO A 686 -18.70 51.19 5.21
C PRO A 686 -17.40 50.35 5.23
N PRO A 687 -16.95 49.80 4.08
CA PRO A 687 -15.65 49.16 3.95
C PRO A 687 -14.51 50.17 3.72
N PRO A 688 -13.24 49.82 4.01
CA PRO A 688 -12.11 50.74 3.88
C PRO A 688 -11.59 50.88 2.43
N SER A 689 -11.25 52.11 2.05
CA SER A 689 -10.56 52.43 0.80
C SER A 689 -9.04 52.24 0.93
N ILE A 690 -8.41 51.58 -0.04
CA ILE A 690 -6.94 51.49 -0.16
C ILE A 690 -6.51 52.26 -1.42
N THR A 691 -5.70 53.30 -1.23
CA THR A 691 -5.00 54.03 -2.31
C THR A 691 -3.49 53.74 -2.26
N PRO A 692 -2.82 53.60 -3.42
CA PRO A 692 -1.38 53.33 -3.49
C PRO A 692 -0.54 54.62 -3.40
N PRO A 693 0.74 54.55 -2.97
CA PRO A 693 1.71 55.64 -3.08
C PRO A 693 2.70 55.44 -4.24
N ASP A 694 3.04 56.53 -4.92
CA ASP A 694 4.05 56.61 -5.99
C ASP A 694 5.45 57.03 -5.50
N ALA A 695 6.42 56.90 -6.40
CA ALA A 695 7.88 56.84 -6.24
C ALA A 695 8.69 58.07 -5.74
N ALA A 696 9.99 57.78 -5.47
CA ALA A 696 11.19 58.64 -5.50
C ALA A 696 11.52 59.51 -4.24
N THR A 697 12.78 59.81 -3.86
CA THR A 697 14.08 59.75 -4.58
C THR A 697 15.32 59.65 -3.65
N ALA A 698 16.42 59.03 -4.16
CA ALA A 698 17.86 59.31 -3.93
C ALA A 698 18.51 59.44 -2.52
N ALA A 699 19.51 58.58 -2.24
CA ALA A 699 20.96 58.90 -2.14
C ALA A 699 21.79 57.78 -1.45
N ALA A 700 23.09 57.69 -1.76
CA ALA A 700 24.04 56.67 -1.27
C ALA A 700 25.39 57.36 -0.85
N PRO A 701 26.51 56.65 -0.57
CA PRO A 701 26.77 55.54 0.35
C PRO A 701 27.95 55.83 1.32
N ALA A 702 28.14 55.02 2.39
CA ALA A 702 29.46 54.80 3.02
C ALA A 702 29.51 53.58 3.99
N THR A 703 30.57 52.79 3.91
CA THR A 703 31.09 51.82 4.90
C THR A 703 32.52 52.24 5.28
N PRO A 704 33.26 51.55 6.17
CA PRO A 704 32.92 50.87 7.44
C PRO A 704 33.83 51.35 8.62
N ALA A 705 33.59 50.90 9.86
CA ALA A 705 34.67 50.64 10.86
C ALA A 705 34.18 49.95 12.15
N SER A 706 35.05 49.13 12.73
CA SER A 706 34.92 48.46 14.03
C SER A 706 35.52 49.29 15.19
N SER A 707 35.03 49.10 16.43
CA SER A 707 35.87 48.87 17.64
C SER A 707 35.01 48.77 18.92
N ALA A 708 35.62 48.41 20.06
CA ALA A 708 34.98 47.69 21.16
C ALA A 708 35.18 48.34 22.56
N SER A 709 34.82 47.57 23.60
CA SER A 709 35.07 47.78 25.06
C SER A 709 33.98 48.56 25.82
N SER A 710 33.75 48.35 27.13
CA SER A 710 34.55 47.61 28.13
C SER A 710 33.74 47.11 29.37
N SER A 711 34.44 46.35 30.24
CA SER A 711 34.08 45.86 31.60
C SER A 711 33.11 44.65 31.67
N SER A 712 33.08 43.77 32.69
CA SER A 712 33.99 43.38 33.82
C SER A 712 33.39 42.15 34.55
N SER A 713 34.07 41.24 35.28
CA SER A 713 35.50 40.94 35.54
C SER A 713 35.65 39.60 36.31
N SER A 714 36.90 39.11 36.48
CA SER A 714 37.40 38.16 37.52
C SER A 714 36.85 36.70 37.58
N SER A 715 37.68 35.66 37.76
CA SER A 715 39.15 35.58 37.92
C SER A 715 39.70 34.13 37.83
N SER A 716 40.92 33.96 37.28
CA SER A 716 41.99 32.95 37.59
C SER A 716 41.61 31.45 37.77
N SER A 717 42.32 30.42 37.28
CA SER A 717 43.72 30.23 36.79
C SER A 717 43.88 28.74 36.35
N ALA A 718 44.85 28.28 35.55
CA ALA A 718 45.90 28.88 34.72
C ALA A 718 46.49 27.82 33.73
N GLU A 719 47.46 28.24 32.89
CA GLU A 719 48.69 27.57 32.39
C GLU A 719 48.85 26.03 32.38
N ALA A 720 49.51 25.40 31.39
CA ALA A 720 50.08 25.87 30.11
C ALA A 720 50.51 24.70 29.18
N ALA A 721 50.67 25.03 27.89
CA ALA A 721 51.52 24.39 26.86
C ALA A 721 51.16 22.98 26.29
N PRO A 722 51.40 22.73 24.97
CA PRO A 722 51.06 21.47 24.30
C PRO A 722 52.28 20.56 24.07
N THR A 723 52.10 19.23 24.10
CA THR A 723 53.04 18.29 23.45
C THR A 723 52.33 17.06 22.89
N LYS A 724 52.69 16.70 21.65
CA LYS A 724 52.51 15.42 20.92
C LYS A 724 51.95 14.22 21.71
N LEU A 725 50.83 13.67 21.23
CA LEU A 725 50.82 12.42 20.46
C LEU A 725 49.55 12.34 19.59
#